data_AF-A0AA95HEL0-F1
#
_entry.id   AF-A0AA95HEL0-F1
#
_cell.length_a   1.000
_cell.length_b   1.000
_cell.length_c   1.000
_cell.angle_alpha   90.00
_cell.angle_beta   90.00
_cell.angle_gamma   90.00
#
_symmetry.space_group_name_H-M   'P 1'
#
loop_
_entity.id
_entity.type
_entity.pdbx_description
1 polymer ?
#
loop_
_entity_poly.entity_id
_entity_poly.type
_entity_poly.pdbx_seq_one_letter_code
_entity_poly.pdbx_strand_id
1 'polypeptide(L)'
;MTDTTANTLSPLDQKIVAHFPGLVVRKDLVKTVKGNAIVPSYVLEYLLGQYCATSDEASIETGIHTVKEILAKHYVHRNEAGLIRSTIREKGRHKVIDKVSVALNDKRDVYEAEFSNLGIKKVLMDASTVKQHPKLLVGGVWCIADIEYEHSDDREVSPWILGALKPIQMSHFDYAGYIEARQQFSLDEWIDVLIQSIGFDPAYFGRRSKLLQLVRLIPFCERNYNLIELGPKGTGKSHIYSEFSPHGILISGGEVTVPKLFVNNASGKIGLVGYWDTVAFDEFAGKQKRVDKALVDIMKNYMANKSFSRGVETLGADASMVFVGNTEHSLAHMLKHSNLFDALPEKFYDSAFLDRLHCYIPGWEVDIIRGEMFSSGYGFVVDYLAEVLRHLRNQDFSDQYKAHFSLSSDISTRDRDAVNKTFSGLMKILFPQGGASREEVEEILKLAMEGRKRVKDQLFRIDTTYPAVDFSYSGAAGNSIRVTALEERDASVYALPLEVPALQEQHLTFMENQRGVSFDELFGPYVQGASKITLTDPYIRLFYQVRNLMEFMETLVRKKTASAEIEVELLTVEDEFKGEQQADFFRQIQTALFPVGIQFHWTFDRSGTLHARHIVTDTGWKISLDRGLDIFQQYDMNNAFSLANRIQKLRTCKAFEVTFIRVCP
;
A
#
# COMPACT_ATOMS: atom_id res chain seq x y z
N MET A 1 -20.19 -32.58 -0.53
CA MET A 1 -19.11 -33.12 0.31
C MET A 1 -18.04 -32.04 0.37
N THR A 2 -18.06 -31.26 1.44
CA THR A 2 -17.07 -30.20 1.70
C THR A 2 -15.81 -30.88 2.20
N ASP A 3 -14.73 -30.71 1.45
CA ASP A 3 -13.42 -31.24 1.77
C ASP A 3 -12.85 -30.45 2.95
N THR A 4 -13.07 -30.94 4.17
CA THR A 4 -12.36 -30.50 5.37
C THR A 4 -10.94 -31.07 5.31
N THR A 5 -10.07 -30.43 4.53
CA THR A 5 -8.64 -30.64 4.67
C THR A 5 -8.22 -30.06 6.02
N ALA A 6 -7.82 -30.93 6.93
CA ALA A 6 -7.13 -30.53 8.14
C ALA A 6 -5.95 -29.63 7.74
N ASN A 7 -6.00 -28.37 8.17
CA ASN A 7 -5.08 -27.31 7.78
C ASN A 7 -3.68 -27.67 8.32
N THR A 8 -2.90 -28.39 7.52
CA THR A 8 -1.60 -28.89 7.91
C THR A 8 -0.64 -27.70 7.86
N LEU A 9 -0.09 -27.32 9.01
CA LEU A 9 0.86 -26.20 9.13
C LEU A 9 1.96 -26.34 8.07
N SER A 10 2.22 -25.26 7.33
CA SER A 10 3.33 -25.25 6.38
C SER A 10 4.68 -25.45 7.11
N PRO A 11 5.74 -25.88 6.42
CA PRO A 11 7.06 -25.99 7.03
C PRO A 11 7.53 -24.67 7.67
N LEU A 12 7.19 -23.53 7.07
CA LEU A 12 7.48 -22.21 7.63
C LEU A 12 6.67 -21.97 8.92
N ASP A 13 5.36 -22.25 8.93
CA ASP A 13 4.53 -22.07 10.12
C ASP A 13 5.01 -22.93 11.30
N GLN A 14 5.39 -24.19 11.05
CA GLN A 14 5.95 -25.08 12.07
C GLN A 14 7.22 -24.50 12.69
N LYS A 15 8.09 -23.94 11.85
CA LYS A 15 9.35 -23.30 12.28
C LYS A 15 9.09 -22.01 13.07
N ILE A 16 8.15 -21.19 12.62
CA ILE A 16 7.72 -19.97 13.33
C ILE A 16 7.20 -20.32 14.73
N VAL A 17 6.29 -21.29 14.84
CA VAL A 17 5.72 -21.72 16.14
C VAL A 17 6.80 -22.30 17.06
N ALA A 18 7.75 -23.07 16.52
CA ALA A 18 8.81 -23.70 17.31
C ALA A 18 9.79 -22.69 17.91
N HIS A 19 10.16 -21.64 17.16
CA HIS A 19 11.17 -20.66 17.58
C HIS A 19 10.59 -19.41 18.25
N PHE A 20 9.29 -19.15 18.12
CA PHE A 20 8.62 -18.01 18.73
C PHE A 20 7.38 -18.40 19.55
N PRO A 21 7.49 -19.35 20.49
CA PRO A 21 6.36 -19.80 21.30
C PRO A 21 5.79 -18.63 22.12
N GLY A 22 4.47 -18.44 22.11
CA GLY A 22 3.84 -17.34 22.85
C GLY A 22 3.90 -15.96 22.17
N LEU A 23 4.62 -15.83 21.05
CA LEU A 23 4.91 -14.53 20.39
C LEU A 23 4.31 -14.43 18.98
N VAL A 24 3.63 -15.48 18.53
CA VAL A 24 3.02 -15.61 17.20
C VAL A 24 1.58 -16.05 17.31
N VAL A 25 0.78 -15.64 16.33
CA VAL A 25 -0.65 -15.96 16.23
C VAL A 25 -1.02 -16.24 14.78
N ARG A 26 -2.01 -17.09 14.58
CA ARG A 26 -2.57 -17.36 13.26
C ARG A 26 -3.38 -16.16 12.77
N LYS A 27 -3.03 -15.63 11.60
CA LYS A 27 -3.47 -14.29 11.14
C LYS A 27 -4.91 -14.23 10.63
N ASP A 28 -5.48 -15.36 10.24
CA ASP A 28 -6.90 -15.48 9.89
C ASP A 28 -7.84 -15.25 11.10
N LEU A 29 -7.39 -15.58 12.32
CA LEU A 29 -8.21 -15.53 13.53
C LEU A 29 -8.74 -14.13 13.85
N VAL A 30 -7.98 -13.09 13.49
CA VAL A 30 -8.38 -11.70 13.68
C VAL A 30 -9.72 -11.44 12.99
N LYS A 31 -9.92 -11.94 11.75
CA LYS A 31 -11.18 -11.79 11.01
C LYS A 31 -12.32 -12.54 11.70
N THR A 32 -12.05 -13.73 12.22
CA THR A 32 -13.03 -14.59 12.91
C THR A 32 -13.56 -13.98 14.21
N VAL A 33 -12.71 -13.21 14.91
CA VAL A 33 -13.04 -12.58 16.20
C VAL A 33 -13.60 -11.18 16.03
N LYS A 34 -13.12 -10.41 15.05
CA LYS A 34 -13.49 -9.00 14.85
C LYS A 34 -15.01 -8.79 14.75
N GLY A 35 -15.72 -9.68 14.02
CA GLY A 35 -17.18 -9.61 13.87
C GLY A 35 -17.66 -8.20 13.52
N ASN A 36 -18.57 -7.65 14.33
CA ASN A 36 -19.05 -6.25 14.22
C ASN A 36 -18.38 -5.28 15.20
N ALA A 37 -17.41 -5.75 16.00
CA ALA A 37 -16.76 -4.91 17.01
C ALA A 37 -15.77 -3.94 16.34
N ILE A 38 -15.91 -2.64 16.64
CA ILE A 38 -15.02 -1.58 16.13
C ILE A 38 -13.78 -1.49 17.02
N VAL A 39 -13.04 -2.59 17.10
CA VAL A 39 -11.83 -2.73 17.91
C VAL A 39 -10.61 -2.75 16.98
N PRO A 40 -9.53 -2.00 17.28
CA PRO A 40 -8.31 -2.06 16.48
C PRO A 40 -7.73 -3.47 16.41
N SER A 41 -7.13 -3.82 15.28
CA SER A 41 -6.66 -5.20 15.01
C SER A 41 -5.56 -5.63 15.98
N TYR A 42 -4.66 -4.72 16.39
CA TYR A 42 -3.63 -5.02 17.40
C TYR A 42 -4.20 -5.34 18.78
N VAL A 43 -5.38 -4.81 19.15
CA VAL A 43 -6.05 -5.18 20.42
C VAL A 43 -6.59 -6.60 20.35
N LEU A 44 -7.17 -6.97 19.19
CA LEU A 44 -7.64 -8.33 18.95
C LEU A 44 -6.47 -9.31 18.95
N GLU A 45 -5.38 -8.98 18.28
CA GLU A 45 -4.17 -9.80 18.24
C GLU A 45 -3.53 -9.95 19.62
N TYR A 46 -3.50 -8.91 20.46
CA TYR A 46 -3.04 -9.04 21.84
C TYR A 46 -3.87 -10.03 22.65
N LEU A 47 -5.20 -9.96 22.55
CA LEU A 47 -6.07 -10.93 23.22
C LEU A 47 -5.87 -12.34 22.65
N LEU A 48 -5.78 -12.48 21.33
CA LEU A 48 -5.52 -13.77 20.70
C LEU A 48 -4.14 -14.33 21.05
N GLY A 49 -3.13 -13.49 21.21
CA GLY A 49 -1.81 -13.90 21.70
C GLY A 49 -1.83 -14.45 23.13
N GLN A 50 -2.80 -14.06 23.96
CA GLN A 50 -2.93 -14.59 25.32
C GLN A 50 -3.68 -15.93 25.39
N TYR A 51 -4.66 -16.13 24.51
CA TYR A 51 -5.58 -17.27 24.59
C TYR A 51 -5.42 -18.28 23.44
N CYS A 52 -4.75 -17.92 22.36
CA CYS A 52 -4.60 -18.72 21.13
C CYS A 52 -3.13 -18.85 20.66
N ALA A 53 -2.15 -18.65 21.55
CA ALA A 53 -0.72 -18.83 21.25
C ALA A 53 -0.28 -20.30 21.26
N THR A 54 -1.01 -21.15 20.55
CA THR A 54 -0.76 -22.59 20.43
C THR A 54 -1.12 -23.04 19.01
N SER A 55 -0.55 -24.16 18.57
CA SER A 55 -0.88 -24.80 17.29
C SER A 55 -1.96 -25.88 17.39
N ASP A 56 -2.47 -26.15 18.58
CA ASP A 56 -3.55 -27.12 18.81
C ASP A 56 -4.92 -26.51 18.49
N GLU A 57 -5.62 -27.04 17.48
CA GLU A 57 -6.86 -26.45 16.96
C GLU A 57 -8.00 -26.42 18.01
N ALA A 58 -8.08 -27.43 18.88
CA ALA A 58 -9.09 -27.47 19.94
C ALA A 58 -8.87 -26.37 20.99
N SER A 59 -7.60 -26.15 21.37
CA SER A 59 -7.22 -25.05 22.24
C SER A 59 -7.44 -23.68 21.57
N ILE A 60 -7.15 -23.54 20.28
CA ILE A 60 -7.42 -22.33 19.50
C ILE A 60 -8.92 -22.01 19.49
N GLU A 61 -9.78 -23.00 19.23
CA GLU A 61 -11.24 -22.82 19.21
C GLU A 61 -11.78 -22.34 20.57
N THR A 62 -11.30 -22.97 21.65
CA THR A 62 -11.62 -22.56 23.04
C THR A 62 -11.13 -21.14 23.33
N GLY A 63 -9.93 -20.79 22.86
CA GLY A 63 -9.36 -19.46 22.98
C GLY A 63 -10.18 -18.40 22.23
N ILE A 64 -10.62 -18.70 21.00
CA ILE A 64 -11.49 -17.82 20.20
C ILE A 64 -12.79 -17.54 20.94
N HIS A 65 -13.42 -18.56 21.53
CA HIS A 65 -14.64 -18.39 22.32
C HIS A 65 -14.40 -17.45 23.50
N THR A 66 -13.31 -17.68 24.24
CA THR A 66 -12.91 -16.85 25.39
C THR A 66 -12.69 -15.39 24.99
N VAL A 67 -12.00 -15.15 23.88
CA VAL A 67 -11.77 -13.77 23.37
C VAL A 67 -13.09 -13.11 22.97
N LYS A 68 -13.99 -13.83 22.29
CA LYS A 68 -15.33 -13.32 21.94
C LYS A 68 -16.15 -12.95 23.18
N GLU A 69 -16.11 -13.77 24.23
CA GLU A 69 -16.77 -13.47 25.51
C GLU A 69 -16.17 -12.24 26.20
N ILE A 70 -14.84 -12.11 26.22
CA ILE A 70 -14.15 -10.95 26.78
C ILE A 70 -14.60 -9.68 26.07
N LEU A 71 -14.61 -9.69 24.73
CA LEU A 71 -15.05 -8.54 23.94
C LEU A 71 -16.52 -8.22 24.20
N ALA A 72 -17.41 -9.21 24.15
CA ALA A 72 -18.84 -9.00 24.37
C ALA A 72 -19.16 -8.43 25.76
N LYS A 73 -18.39 -8.80 26.79
CA LYS A 73 -18.64 -8.40 28.17
C LYS A 73 -17.93 -7.12 28.60
N HIS A 74 -16.75 -6.86 28.04
CA HIS A 74 -15.85 -5.81 28.53
C HIS A 74 -15.60 -4.70 27.52
N TYR A 75 -15.76 -4.92 26.22
CA TYR A 75 -15.61 -3.84 25.25
C TYR A 75 -16.74 -2.82 25.38
N VAL A 76 -16.37 -1.54 25.45
CA VAL A 76 -17.35 -0.47 25.58
C VAL A 76 -17.76 0.04 24.21
N HIS A 77 -18.97 -0.32 23.78
CA HIS A 77 -19.62 0.33 22.65
C HIS A 77 -20.21 1.68 23.08
N ARG A 78 -19.94 2.75 22.30
CA ARG A 78 -20.37 4.12 22.65
C ARG A 78 -21.88 4.28 22.86
N ASN A 79 -22.68 3.56 22.08
CA ASN A 79 -24.15 3.54 22.21
C ASN A 79 -24.64 2.80 23.47
N GLU A 80 -23.80 1.93 24.07
CA GLU A 80 -24.12 1.16 25.27
C GLU A 80 -23.43 1.70 26.53
N ALA A 81 -22.66 2.78 26.41
CA ALA A 81 -21.90 3.38 27.52
C ALA A 81 -22.79 3.68 28.74
N GLY A 82 -24.04 4.13 28.52
CA GLY A 82 -25.00 4.37 29.60
C GLY A 82 -25.37 3.10 30.37
N LEU A 83 -25.57 1.99 29.67
CA LEU A 83 -25.90 0.69 30.26
C LEU A 83 -24.71 0.13 31.07
N ILE A 84 -23.50 0.26 30.53
CA ILE A 84 -22.28 -0.19 31.20
C ILE A 84 -22.04 0.64 32.47
N ARG A 85 -22.26 1.96 32.42
CA ARG A 85 -22.20 2.82 33.63
C ARG A 85 -23.22 2.41 34.69
N SER A 86 -24.46 2.08 34.32
CA SER A 86 -25.45 1.53 35.26
C SER A 86 -24.99 0.20 35.85
N THR A 87 -24.43 -0.68 35.01
CA THR A 87 -23.90 -1.99 35.43
C THR A 87 -22.77 -1.84 36.44
N ILE A 88 -21.84 -0.90 36.23
CA ILE A 88 -20.76 -0.60 37.19
C ILE A 88 -21.36 -0.12 38.51
N ARG A 89 -22.33 0.81 38.46
CA ARG A 89 -23.00 1.32 39.67
C ARG A 89 -23.71 0.21 40.45
N GLU A 90 -24.42 -0.69 39.78
CA GLU A 90 -25.18 -1.77 40.43
C GLU A 90 -24.27 -2.86 41.00
N LYS A 91 -23.18 -3.20 40.29
CA LYS A 91 -22.23 -4.24 40.71
C LYS A 91 -21.10 -3.73 41.59
N GLY A 92 -20.96 -2.41 41.73
CA GLY A 92 -19.85 -1.72 42.39
C GLY A 92 -18.57 -1.67 41.56
N ARG A 93 -18.26 -2.71 40.77
CA ARG A 93 -17.07 -2.79 39.91
C ARG A 93 -17.34 -3.52 38.59
N HIS A 94 -16.65 -3.13 37.51
CA HIS A 94 -16.66 -3.86 36.24
C HIS A 94 -15.36 -3.64 35.46
N LYS A 95 -14.90 -4.67 34.74
CA LYS A 95 -13.77 -4.51 33.81
C LYS A 95 -14.25 -3.94 32.47
N VAL A 96 -13.51 -3.00 31.91
CA VAL A 96 -13.77 -2.37 30.61
C VAL A 96 -12.55 -2.38 29.70
N ILE A 97 -12.76 -2.53 28.40
CA ILE A 97 -11.76 -2.32 27.35
C ILE A 97 -12.11 -1.01 26.65
N ASP A 98 -11.26 0.00 26.83
CA ASP A 98 -11.50 1.35 26.33
C ASP A 98 -10.18 2.07 26.03
N LYS A 99 -10.25 3.15 25.25
CA LYS A 99 -9.16 4.07 25.01
C LYS A 99 -9.13 5.14 26.10
N VAL A 100 -8.07 5.11 26.91
CA VAL A 100 -7.88 5.96 28.08
C VAL A 100 -6.86 7.04 27.78
N SER A 101 -7.20 8.30 28.05
CA SER A 101 -6.28 9.45 28.01
C SER A 101 -6.21 10.12 29.37
N VAL A 102 -5.10 10.77 29.69
CA VAL A 102 -4.87 11.44 30.97
C VAL A 102 -4.49 12.90 30.75
N ALA A 103 -4.88 13.76 31.67
CA ALA A 103 -4.42 15.14 31.74
C ALA A 103 -4.02 15.49 33.18
N LEU A 104 -3.03 16.37 33.35
CA LEU A 104 -2.74 17.00 34.63
C LEU A 104 -3.75 18.13 34.88
N ASN A 105 -4.46 18.05 36.00
CA ASN A 105 -5.26 19.15 36.52
C ASN A 105 -4.39 19.97 37.48
N ASP A 106 -3.80 21.04 36.96
CA ASP A 106 -2.87 21.94 37.66
C ASP A 106 -3.50 22.67 38.86
N LYS A 107 -4.81 22.93 38.80
CA LYS A 107 -5.55 23.58 39.92
C LYS A 107 -5.70 22.66 41.12
N ARG A 108 -5.81 21.36 40.89
CA ARG A 108 -6.02 20.34 41.93
C ARG A 108 -4.76 19.52 42.23
N ASP A 109 -3.71 19.71 41.46
CA ASP A 109 -2.46 18.95 41.50
C ASP A 109 -2.68 17.42 41.41
N VAL A 110 -3.54 17.00 40.48
CA VAL A 110 -3.86 15.57 40.27
C VAL A 110 -3.90 15.20 38.80
N TYR A 111 -3.62 13.94 38.49
CA TYR A 111 -3.86 13.39 37.15
C TYR A 111 -5.30 12.88 37.04
N GLU A 112 -5.98 13.29 35.98
CA GLU A 112 -7.36 12.93 35.67
C GLU A 112 -7.42 12.19 34.34
N ALA A 113 -7.97 10.97 34.38
CA ALA A 113 -8.22 10.15 33.21
C ALA A 113 -9.61 10.39 32.60
N GLU A 114 -9.67 10.25 31.28
CA GLU A 114 -10.85 10.27 30.44
C GLU A 114 -10.91 8.99 29.62
N PHE A 115 -12.08 8.34 29.65
CA PHE A 115 -12.38 7.11 28.93
C PHE A 115 -13.22 7.44 27.70
N SER A 116 -12.68 7.16 26.52
CA SER A 116 -13.23 7.65 25.26
C SER A 116 -14.60 7.08 24.92
N ASN A 117 -14.81 5.77 25.15
CA ASN A 117 -16.05 5.11 24.78
C ASN A 117 -17.05 5.07 25.95
N LEU A 118 -16.57 4.86 27.18
CA LEU A 118 -17.39 4.89 28.39
C LEU A 118 -17.87 6.31 28.73
N GLY A 119 -17.16 7.33 28.23
CA GLY A 119 -17.54 8.73 28.35
C GLY A 119 -17.48 9.26 29.78
N ILE A 120 -16.60 8.69 30.61
CA ILE A 120 -16.32 9.17 31.97
C ILE A 120 -15.05 10.02 31.96
N LYS A 121 -15.02 11.04 32.82
CA LYS A 121 -13.93 12.01 32.94
C LYS A 121 -13.60 12.22 34.42
N LYS A 122 -12.47 12.88 34.68
CA LYS A 122 -12.01 13.23 36.03
C LYS A 122 -11.74 12.01 36.92
N VAL A 123 -11.47 10.85 36.33
CA VAL A 123 -11.12 9.63 37.08
C VAL A 123 -9.71 9.83 37.62
N LEU A 124 -9.53 9.81 38.94
CA LEU A 124 -8.20 10.05 39.52
C LEU A 124 -7.22 8.95 39.13
N MET A 125 -6.00 9.34 38.81
CA MET A 125 -4.92 8.44 38.47
C MET A 125 -3.68 8.78 39.28
N ASP A 126 -2.98 7.76 39.76
CA ASP A 126 -1.75 7.94 40.51
C ASP A 126 -0.60 8.36 39.57
N ALA A 127 0.31 9.18 40.11
CA ALA A 127 1.44 9.69 39.34
C ALA A 127 2.42 8.58 38.89
N SER A 128 2.49 7.46 39.60
CA SER A 128 3.32 6.31 39.22
C SER A 128 2.85 5.66 37.92
N THR A 129 1.55 5.41 37.78
CA THR A 129 0.93 4.87 36.56
C THR A 129 1.19 5.78 35.36
N VAL A 130 1.05 7.11 35.54
CA VAL A 130 1.33 8.08 34.48
C VAL A 130 2.81 8.08 34.09
N LYS A 131 3.74 7.99 35.06
CA LYS A 131 5.18 7.89 34.79
C LYS A 131 5.57 6.61 34.07
N GLN A 132 4.93 5.50 34.39
CA GLN A 132 5.13 4.21 33.70
C GLN A 132 4.54 4.22 32.29
N HIS A 133 3.45 4.95 32.07
CA HIS A 133 2.72 4.98 30.80
C HIS A 133 2.50 6.41 30.27
N PRO A 134 3.58 7.15 29.92
CA PRO A 134 3.50 8.56 29.55
C PRO A 134 2.63 8.84 28.32
N LYS A 135 2.43 7.85 27.44
CA LYS A 135 1.57 7.94 26.25
C LYS A 135 0.10 8.24 26.56
N LEU A 136 -0.35 7.95 27.78
CA LEU A 136 -1.70 8.31 28.24
C LEU A 136 -1.94 9.83 28.13
N LEU A 137 -0.91 10.68 28.22
CA LEU A 137 -1.04 12.15 28.27
C LEU A 137 -1.33 12.85 26.92
N VAL A 138 -1.33 12.14 25.79
CA VAL A 138 -1.09 12.77 24.46
C VAL A 138 -2.15 12.43 23.44
N GLY A 139 -2.47 11.14 23.32
CA GLY A 139 -3.43 10.63 22.33
C GLY A 139 -4.31 9.49 22.84
N GLY A 140 -4.11 9.09 24.10
CA GLY A 140 -4.76 7.97 24.76
C GLY A 140 -4.29 6.59 24.26
N VAL A 141 -4.32 5.60 25.15
CA VAL A 141 -3.89 4.22 24.92
C VAL A 141 -5.05 3.27 25.19
N TRP A 142 -5.17 2.20 24.40
CA TRP A 142 -6.14 1.15 24.68
C TRP A 142 -5.72 0.36 25.92
N CYS A 143 -6.63 0.27 26.87
CA CYS A 143 -6.38 -0.36 28.16
C CYS A 143 -7.52 -1.31 28.53
N ILE A 144 -7.18 -2.33 29.30
CA ILE A 144 -8.12 -3.09 30.12
C ILE A 144 -8.11 -2.42 31.50
N ALA A 145 -9.23 -1.87 31.93
CA ALA A 145 -9.34 -1.12 33.18
C ALA A 145 -10.43 -1.70 34.09
N ASP A 146 -10.17 -1.73 35.39
CA ASP A 146 -11.18 -2.02 36.40
C ASP A 146 -11.74 -0.70 36.90
N ILE A 147 -13.03 -0.48 36.67
CA ILE A 147 -13.72 0.74 37.05
C ILE A 147 -14.72 0.43 38.15
N GLU A 148 -14.64 1.23 39.20
CA GLU A 148 -15.54 1.17 40.34
C GLU A 148 -16.38 2.45 40.41
N TYR A 149 -17.53 2.34 41.05
CA TYR A 149 -18.42 3.47 41.27
C TYR A 149 -18.77 3.61 42.75
N GLU A 150 -18.43 4.76 43.32
CA GLU A 150 -18.78 5.13 44.68
C GLU A 150 -19.33 6.56 44.68
N HIS A 151 -20.58 6.71 45.11
CA HIS A 151 -21.21 8.03 45.13
C HIS A 151 -20.61 8.90 46.25
N SER A 152 -20.19 10.10 45.90
CA SER A 152 -19.78 11.14 46.86
C SER A 152 -20.76 12.31 46.80
N ASP A 153 -21.11 12.86 47.96
CA ASP A 153 -21.90 14.10 48.07
C ASP A 153 -21.06 15.35 47.71
N ASP A 154 -19.73 15.23 47.66
CA ASP A 154 -18.83 16.28 47.20
C ASP A 154 -18.77 16.32 45.66
N ARG A 155 -19.19 17.45 45.10
CA ARG A 155 -19.23 17.69 43.64
C ARG A 155 -17.86 17.72 42.98
N GLU A 156 -16.78 17.93 43.74
CA GLU A 156 -15.41 17.93 43.23
C GLU A 156 -14.81 16.52 43.16
N VAL A 157 -15.39 15.55 43.85
CA VAL A 157 -14.93 14.15 43.83
C VAL A 157 -15.64 13.42 42.70
N SER A 158 -14.85 12.86 41.77
CA SER A 158 -15.42 12.00 40.74
C SER A 158 -15.94 10.72 41.40
N PRO A 159 -17.18 10.29 41.12
CA PRO A 159 -17.71 9.05 41.66
C PRO A 159 -17.12 7.81 40.99
N TRP A 160 -16.30 8.00 39.95
CA TRP A 160 -15.63 6.94 39.21
C TRP A 160 -14.22 6.75 39.76
N ILE A 161 -13.93 5.54 40.20
CA ILE A 161 -12.65 5.17 40.78
C ILE A 161 -11.96 4.17 39.84
N LEU A 162 -10.68 4.41 39.57
CA LEU A 162 -9.85 3.48 38.82
C LEU A 162 -9.26 2.46 39.79
N GLY A 163 -9.72 1.21 39.72
CA GLY A 163 -9.18 0.12 40.52
C GLY A 163 -7.84 -0.40 39.97
N ALA A 164 -7.79 -0.66 38.67
CA ALA A 164 -6.59 -1.12 37.99
C ALA A 164 -6.58 -0.66 36.53
N LEU A 165 -5.39 -0.42 35.97
CA LEU A 165 -5.20 -0.08 34.56
C LEU A 165 -4.09 -0.95 33.98
N LYS A 166 -4.41 -1.72 32.94
CA LYS A 166 -3.43 -2.48 32.16
C LYS A 166 -3.47 -2.04 30.71
N PRO A 167 -2.47 -1.29 30.22
CA PRO A 167 -2.32 -1.02 28.79
C PRO A 167 -2.25 -2.32 27.98
N ILE A 168 -2.85 -2.32 26.80
CA ILE A 168 -2.78 -3.42 25.84
C ILE A 168 -1.43 -3.34 25.10
N GLN A 169 -0.38 -3.75 25.81
CA GLN A 169 1.02 -3.75 25.38
C GLN A 169 1.76 -4.94 26.01
N MET A 170 2.81 -5.42 25.35
CA MET A 170 3.74 -6.42 25.90
C MET A 170 4.42 -5.91 27.17
N SER A 171 4.50 -6.76 28.20
CA SER A 171 5.09 -6.40 29.50
C SER A 171 6.62 -6.48 29.53
N HIS A 172 7.22 -7.31 28.66
CA HIS A 172 8.67 -7.50 28.58
C HIS A 172 9.07 -7.89 27.14
N PHE A 173 10.16 -7.32 26.65
CA PHE A 173 10.70 -7.61 25.32
C PHE A 173 12.12 -8.19 25.46
N ASP A 174 12.29 -9.45 25.05
CA ASP A 174 13.59 -10.14 25.01
C ASP A 174 14.22 -10.01 23.61
N TYR A 175 15.13 -9.04 23.49
CA TYR A 175 15.85 -8.82 22.23
C TYR A 175 16.88 -9.92 21.93
N ALA A 176 17.50 -10.53 22.95
CA ALA A 176 18.51 -11.56 22.74
C ALA A 176 17.88 -12.83 22.16
N GLY A 177 16.75 -13.26 22.72
CA GLY A 177 15.97 -14.39 22.19
C GLY A 177 15.47 -14.13 20.77
N TYR A 178 15.07 -12.89 20.43
CA TYR A 178 14.69 -12.53 19.08
C TYR A 178 15.83 -12.73 18.06
N ILE A 179 17.06 -12.30 18.41
CA ILE A 179 18.25 -12.47 17.56
C ILE A 179 18.61 -13.94 17.37
N GLU A 180 18.61 -14.73 18.44
CA GLU A 180 18.91 -16.15 18.39
C GLU A 180 17.90 -16.92 17.52
N ALA A 181 16.61 -16.62 17.69
CA ALA A 181 15.55 -17.20 16.87
C ALA A 181 15.67 -16.76 15.41
N ARG A 182 15.95 -15.48 15.13
CA ARG A 182 16.18 -14.96 13.77
C ARG A 182 17.27 -15.73 13.02
N GLN A 183 18.34 -16.14 13.69
CA GLN A 183 19.45 -16.88 13.08
C GLN A 183 19.05 -18.26 12.54
N GLN A 184 17.92 -18.81 13.01
CA GLN A 184 17.42 -20.11 12.55
C GLN A 184 16.74 -20.04 11.18
N PHE A 185 16.47 -18.83 10.67
CA PHE A 185 15.77 -18.61 9.40
C PHE A 185 16.75 -18.13 8.31
N SER A 186 16.60 -18.67 7.10
CA SER A 186 17.19 -18.06 5.91
C SER A 186 16.60 -16.67 5.66
N LEU A 187 17.24 -15.86 4.81
CA LEU A 187 16.70 -14.54 4.47
C LEU A 187 15.32 -14.62 3.82
N ASP A 188 15.11 -15.57 2.90
CA ASP A 188 13.83 -15.70 2.18
C ASP A 188 12.71 -16.13 3.13
N GLU A 189 12.96 -17.12 3.98
CA GLU A 189 12.01 -17.50 5.04
C GLU A 189 11.73 -16.31 5.97
N TRP A 190 12.76 -15.55 6.36
CA TRP A 190 12.60 -14.42 7.27
C TRP A 190 11.76 -13.29 6.68
N ILE A 191 11.99 -12.96 5.41
CA ILE A 191 11.14 -12.01 4.68
C ILE A 191 9.70 -12.51 4.69
N ASP A 192 9.48 -13.80 4.46
CA ASP A 192 8.14 -14.39 4.48
C ASP A 192 7.48 -14.33 5.86
N VAL A 193 8.24 -14.58 6.95
CA VAL A 193 7.75 -14.37 8.33
C VAL A 193 7.29 -12.93 8.53
N LEU A 194 8.07 -11.94 8.09
CA LEU A 194 7.73 -10.53 8.24
C LEU A 194 6.48 -10.15 7.43
N ILE A 195 6.35 -10.69 6.21
CA ILE A 195 5.19 -10.47 5.34
C ILE A 195 3.91 -11.11 5.92
N GLN A 196 4.00 -12.33 6.47
CA GLN A 196 2.90 -12.93 7.24
C GLN A 196 2.56 -12.10 8.48
N SER A 197 3.57 -11.57 9.17
CA SER A 197 3.39 -10.77 10.39
C SER A 197 2.62 -9.46 10.15
N ILE A 198 2.82 -8.81 9.00
CA ILE A 198 2.02 -7.65 8.57
C ILE A 198 0.66 -8.03 7.96
N GLY A 199 0.35 -9.32 7.86
CA GLY A 199 -0.97 -9.85 7.49
C GLY A 199 -1.11 -10.38 6.06
N PHE A 200 -0.04 -10.42 5.26
CA PHE A 200 -0.10 -10.83 3.85
C PHE A 200 0.43 -12.25 3.63
N ASP A 201 -0.14 -12.97 2.66
CA ASP A 201 0.38 -14.27 2.22
C ASP A 201 1.59 -14.06 1.30
N PRO A 202 2.81 -14.48 1.71
CA PRO A 202 4.02 -14.29 0.92
C PRO A 202 4.00 -14.94 -0.47
N ALA A 203 3.15 -15.95 -0.72
CA ALA A 203 3.07 -16.62 -2.01
C ALA A 203 2.55 -15.71 -3.13
N TYR A 204 1.81 -14.66 -2.80
CA TYR A 204 1.27 -13.69 -3.76
C TYR A 204 2.25 -12.57 -4.14
N PHE A 205 3.42 -12.49 -3.48
CA PHE A 205 4.34 -11.37 -3.66
C PHE A 205 5.70 -11.85 -4.20
N GLY A 206 6.22 -11.17 -5.22
CA GLY A 206 7.62 -11.29 -5.62
C GLY A 206 8.57 -10.61 -4.63
N ARG A 207 9.85 -10.97 -4.65
CA ARG A 207 10.90 -10.42 -3.75
C ARG A 207 10.89 -8.89 -3.68
N ARG A 208 10.79 -8.21 -4.83
CA ARG A 208 10.71 -6.74 -4.89
C ARG A 208 9.48 -6.18 -4.17
N SER A 209 8.30 -6.76 -4.41
CA SER A 209 7.06 -6.31 -3.77
C SER A 209 7.11 -6.52 -2.26
N LYS A 210 7.66 -7.65 -1.79
CA LYS A 210 7.93 -7.91 -0.37
C LYS A 210 8.83 -6.83 0.24
N LEU A 211 9.95 -6.50 -0.40
CA LEU A 211 10.85 -5.45 0.09
C LEU A 211 10.16 -4.08 0.14
N LEU A 212 9.34 -3.71 -0.84
CA LEU A 212 8.56 -2.46 -0.81
C LEU A 212 7.57 -2.42 0.37
N GLN A 213 6.95 -3.55 0.72
CA GLN A 213 6.13 -3.64 1.95
C GLN A 213 6.98 -3.41 3.20
N LEU A 214 8.19 -3.97 3.26
CA LEU A 214 9.08 -3.78 4.42
C LEU A 214 9.62 -2.35 4.54
N VAL A 215 9.75 -1.59 3.44
CA VAL A 215 10.09 -0.15 3.51
C VAL A 215 9.05 0.63 4.32
N ARG A 216 7.78 0.22 4.31
CA ARG A 216 6.72 0.84 5.15
C ARG A 216 6.94 0.64 6.65
N LEU A 217 7.79 -0.30 7.07
CA LEU A 217 8.13 -0.54 8.48
C LEU A 217 9.29 0.33 8.98
N ILE A 218 10.12 0.87 8.07
CA ILE A 218 11.29 1.69 8.42
C ILE A 218 10.95 2.88 9.35
N PRO A 219 9.84 3.62 9.17
CA PRO A 219 9.46 4.70 10.09
C PRO A 219 9.42 4.28 11.57
N PHE A 220 9.13 3.01 11.85
CA PHE A 220 9.06 2.46 13.20
C PHE A 220 10.42 2.04 13.77
N CYS A 221 11.43 1.75 12.94
CA CYS A 221 12.77 1.33 13.39
C CYS A 221 13.90 2.33 13.09
N GLU A 222 13.62 3.40 12.36
CA GLU A 222 14.55 4.48 12.06
C GLU A 222 14.01 5.83 12.55
N ARG A 223 14.86 6.62 13.20
CA ARG A 223 14.43 7.87 13.86
C ARG A 223 14.36 9.01 12.84
N ASN A 224 13.28 9.78 12.89
CA ASN A 224 13.05 10.92 11.99
C ASN A 224 13.26 10.50 10.51
N TYR A 225 12.57 9.43 10.12
CA TYR A 225 12.54 8.93 8.75
C TYR A 225 11.29 9.44 8.03
N ASN A 226 11.49 10.42 7.18
CA ASN A 226 10.47 11.01 6.30
C ASN A 226 10.26 10.15 5.05
N LEU A 227 9.06 9.61 4.90
CA LEU A 227 8.67 8.71 3.82
C LEU A 227 7.45 9.28 3.09
N ILE A 228 7.39 9.10 1.78
CA ILE A 228 6.18 9.37 0.99
C ILE A 228 5.79 8.14 0.18
N GLU A 229 4.50 7.86 0.11
CA GLU A 229 3.93 6.85 -0.75
C GLU A 229 2.74 7.45 -1.52
N LEU A 230 2.89 7.52 -2.85
CA LEU A 230 1.79 7.88 -3.74
C LEU A 230 1.56 6.75 -4.75
N GLY A 231 0.29 6.39 -4.95
CA GLY A 231 -0.09 5.39 -5.94
C GLY A 231 -1.60 5.21 -6.09
N PRO A 232 -2.04 4.22 -6.87
CA PRO A 232 -3.46 3.93 -7.09
C PRO A 232 -4.23 3.62 -5.80
N LYS A 233 -5.56 3.75 -5.84
CA LYS A 233 -6.43 3.36 -4.73
C LYS A 233 -6.38 1.84 -4.50
N GLY A 234 -6.56 1.41 -3.26
CA GLY A 234 -6.67 -0.02 -2.91
C GLY A 234 -5.35 -0.76 -2.64
N THR A 235 -4.21 -0.08 -2.56
CA THR A 235 -2.89 -0.70 -2.32
C THR A 235 -2.47 -0.80 -0.83
N GLY A 236 -3.41 -0.57 0.10
CA GLY A 236 -3.20 -0.70 1.55
C GLY A 236 -2.27 0.31 2.21
N LYS A 237 -1.99 1.43 1.54
CA LYS A 237 -0.99 2.43 1.95
C LYS A 237 -1.15 2.94 3.39
N SER A 238 -2.38 3.09 3.86
CA SER A 238 -2.69 3.63 5.19
C SER A 238 -2.78 2.55 6.28
N HIS A 239 -2.95 1.28 5.88
CA HIS A 239 -3.30 0.19 6.79
C HIS A 239 -2.22 -0.08 7.86
N ILE A 240 -0.95 -0.09 7.45
CA ILE A 240 0.18 -0.27 8.37
C ILE A 240 0.17 0.83 9.45
N TYR A 241 -0.03 2.09 9.07
CA TYR A 241 0.09 3.17 10.06
C TYR A 241 -1.13 3.33 10.98
N SER A 242 -2.27 2.72 10.65
CA SER A 242 -3.46 2.71 11.52
C SER A 242 -3.56 1.47 12.43
N GLU A 243 -3.14 0.30 11.95
CA GLU A 243 -3.49 -0.99 12.58
C GLU A 243 -2.27 -1.78 13.11
N PHE A 244 -1.05 -1.46 12.64
CA PHE A 244 0.14 -2.28 12.88
C PHE A 244 0.96 -1.90 14.12
N SER A 245 0.70 -0.79 14.82
CA SER A 245 1.55 -0.45 15.95
C SER A 245 0.88 0.46 16.98
N PRO A 246 1.06 0.18 18.29
CA PRO A 246 0.72 1.12 19.36
C PRO A 246 1.69 2.32 19.42
N HIS A 247 2.72 2.34 18.56
CA HIS A 247 3.72 3.41 18.44
C HIS A 247 3.48 4.34 17.25
N GLY A 248 2.47 4.07 16.43
CA GLY A 248 2.07 4.90 15.28
C GLY A 248 0.73 5.60 15.46
N ILE A 249 0.58 6.76 14.83
CA ILE A 249 -0.71 7.44 14.71
C ILE A 249 -0.96 7.85 13.26
N LEU A 250 -2.17 7.56 12.76
CA LEU A 250 -2.67 8.02 11.46
C LEU A 250 -3.60 9.23 11.66
N ILE A 251 -3.34 10.31 10.93
CA ILE A 251 -4.15 11.54 10.93
C ILE A 251 -4.52 11.93 9.50
N SER A 252 -5.68 12.56 9.31
CA SER A 252 -6.06 13.11 8.00
C SER A 252 -5.18 14.30 7.63
N GLY A 253 -4.60 14.30 6.43
CA GLY A 253 -3.69 15.34 5.95
C GLY A 253 -4.31 16.73 5.82
N GLY A 254 -5.65 16.86 5.81
CA GLY A 254 -6.36 18.15 5.70
C GLY A 254 -6.65 18.86 7.02
N GLU A 255 -6.45 18.21 8.17
CA GLU A 255 -6.93 18.70 9.48
C GLU A 255 -5.80 18.91 10.51
N VAL A 256 -4.56 18.97 10.06
CA VAL A 256 -3.40 19.10 10.97
C VAL A 256 -3.04 20.56 11.20
N THR A 257 -2.93 20.92 12.48
CA THR A 257 -2.52 22.26 12.93
C THR A 257 -1.18 22.18 13.65
N VAL A 258 -0.45 23.30 13.70
CA VAL A 258 0.83 23.40 14.43
C VAL A 258 0.72 22.95 15.90
N PRO A 259 -0.30 23.37 16.68
CA PRO A 259 -0.42 22.95 18.08
C PRO A 259 -0.63 21.45 18.25
N LYS A 260 -1.33 20.81 17.31
CA LYS A 260 -1.59 19.36 17.35
C LYS A 260 -0.32 18.58 17.04
N LEU A 261 0.45 19.02 16.05
CA LEU A 261 1.64 18.31 15.61
C LEU A 261 2.87 18.57 16.49
N PHE A 262 3.12 19.83 16.87
CA PHE A 262 4.38 20.27 17.48
C PHE A 262 4.24 20.77 18.92
N VAL A 263 3.75 21.99 19.12
CA VAL A 263 3.59 22.57 20.45
C VAL A 263 2.48 23.60 20.46
N ASN A 264 1.66 23.55 21.50
CA ASN A 264 0.69 24.59 21.78
C ASN A 264 1.35 25.70 22.61
N ASN A 265 1.52 26.89 22.04
CA ASN A 265 2.15 28.02 22.73
C ASN A 265 1.34 28.56 23.91
N ALA A 266 0.03 28.35 23.94
CA ALA A 266 -0.81 28.83 25.03
C ALA A 266 -0.65 27.95 26.29
N SER A 267 -0.38 26.66 26.12
CA SER A 267 -0.28 25.69 27.22
C SER A 267 1.11 25.08 27.42
N GLY A 268 2.06 25.31 26.51
CA GLY A 268 3.38 24.66 26.50
C GLY A 268 3.34 23.16 26.15
N LYS A 269 2.17 22.59 25.89
CA LYS A 269 2.00 21.14 25.67
C LYS A 269 2.62 20.72 24.33
N ILE A 270 3.54 19.74 24.40
CA ILE A 270 4.11 19.07 23.24
C ILE A 270 3.01 18.29 22.49
N GLY A 271 3.06 18.33 21.16
CA GLY A 271 2.14 17.67 20.23
C GLY A 271 2.60 16.27 19.84
N LEU A 272 1.99 15.72 18.79
CA LEU A 272 2.17 14.32 18.39
C LEU A 272 3.64 13.89 18.20
N VAL A 273 4.48 14.75 17.62
CA VAL A 273 5.88 14.35 17.33
C VAL A 273 6.72 14.06 18.57
N GLY A 274 6.32 14.54 19.75
CA GLY A 274 7.06 14.30 21.00
C GLY A 274 6.81 12.94 21.65
N TYR A 275 5.84 12.16 21.17
CA TYR A 275 5.35 10.97 21.90
C TYR A 275 5.08 9.75 21.03
N TRP A 276 5.02 9.93 19.71
CA TRP A 276 4.80 8.86 18.74
C TRP A 276 6.09 8.58 17.98
N ASP A 277 6.34 7.32 17.64
CA ASP A 277 7.49 6.94 16.82
C ASP A 277 7.27 7.27 15.35
N THR A 278 6.02 7.17 14.90
CA THR A 278 5.60 7.46 13.53
C THR A 278 4.31 8.25 13.53
N VAL A 279 4.31 9.38 12.81
CA VAL A 279 3.12 10.19 12.52
C VAL A 279 2.85 10.11 11.03
N ALA A 280 1.77 9.41 10.66
CA ALA A 280 1.37 9.22 9.27
C ALA A 280 0.20 10.13 8.89
N PHE A 281 0.27 10.72 7.71
CA PHE A 281 -0.72 11.60 7.13
C PHE A 281 -1.43 10.86 6.00
N ASP A 282 -2.70 10.50 6.23
CA ASP A 282 -3.54 9.90 5.21
C ASP A 282 -4.14 10.96 4.28
N GLU A 283 -4.50 10.53 3.08
CA GLU A 283 -5.02 11.40 2.02
C GLU A 283 -4.17 12.66 1.84
N PHE A 284 -2.85 12.56 1.96
CA PHE A 284 -1.97 13.71 1.91
C PHE A 284 -2.05 14.44 0.55
N ALA A 285 -2.41 13.70 -0.51
CA ALA A 285 -2.70 14.24 -1.84
C ALA A 285 -4.03 15.02 -1.89
N GLY A 286 -4.07 16.05 -2.73
CA GLY A 286 -5.24 16.87 -3.03
C GLY A 286 -4.90 18.36 -3.13
N LYS A 287 -4.82 18.89 -4.35
CA LYS A 287 -4.47 20.29 -4.64
C LYS A 287 -5.33 21.32 -3.90
N GLN A 288 -6.59 20.99 -3.63
CA GLN A 288 -7.57 21.88 -2.99
C GLN A 288 -7.42 21.98 -1.46
N LYS A 289 -6.54 21.17 -0.83
CA LYS A 289 -6.42 21.12 0.64
C LYS A 289 -5.81 22.42 1.17
N ARG A 290 -6.47 23.04 2.15
CA ARG A 290 -5.99 24.24 2.82
C ARG A 290 -4.93 23.87 3.85
N VAL A 291 -3.72 24.36 3.65
CA VAL A 291 -2.57 24.08 4.51
C VAL A 291 -1.99 25.42 4.99
N ASP A 292 -1.69 25.49 6.28
CA ASP A 292 -1.00 26.64 6.86
C ASP A 292 0.49 26.63 6.45
N LYS A 293 0.98 27.73 5.88
CA LYS A 293 2.39 27.87 5.51
C LYS A 293 3.31 27.74 6.73
N ALA A 294 2.89 28.24 7.89
CA ALA A 294 3.69 28.15 9.11
C ALA A 294 3.92 26.69 9.54
N LEU A 295 2.94 25.81 9.30
CA LEU A 295 3.09 24.38 9.55
C LEU A 295 4.19 23.77 8.68
N VAL A 296 4.17 24.05 7.37
CA VAL A 296 5.16 23.52 6.42
C VAL A 296 6.57 23.99 6.78
N ASP A 297 6.73 25.25 7.15
CA ASP A 297 8.05 25.80 7.52
C ASP A 297 8.62 25.17 8.81
N ILE A 298 7.76 24.90 9.81
CA ILE A 298 8.17 24.16 11.01
C ILE A 298 8.52 22.71 10.67
N MET A 299 7.73 22.06 9.81
CA MET A 299 8.01 20.70 9.35
C MET A 299 9.34 20.62 8.62
N LYS A 300 9.68 21.59 7.75
CA LYS A 300 10.99 21.66 7.10
C LYS A 300 12.13 21.67 8.13
N ASN A 301 12.03 22.50 9.18
CA ASN A 301 13.07 22.52 10.21
C ASN A 301 13.16 21.17 10.94
N TYR A 302 12.02 20.64 11.39
CA TYR A 302 11.93 19.38 12.10
C TYR A 302 12.48 18.18 11.31
N MET A 303 12.08 18.05 10.04
CA MET A 303 12.49 16.97 9.14
C MET A 303 14.00 16.98 8.85
N ALA A 304 14.66 18.13 8.99
CA ALA A 304 16.10 18.25 8.79
C ALA A 304 16.90 18.10 10.09
N ASN A 305 16.40 18.67 11.19
CA ASN A 305 17.18 18.88 12.42
C ASN A 305 16.69 18.05 13.61
N LYS A 306 15.58 17.30 13.48
CA LYS A 306 14.91 16.60 14.60
C LYS A 306 14.48 17.54 15.72
N SER A 307 14.32 18.83 15.40
CA SER A 307 14.03 19.88 16.36
C SER A 307 13.04 20.87 15.79
N PHE A 308 12.24 21.47 16.66
CA PHE A 308 11.36 22.57 16.29
C PHE A 308 11.48 23.68 17.33
N SER A 309 11.35 24.92 16.88
CA SER A 309 11.44 26.11 17.74
C SER A 309 10.28 27.04 17.45
N ARG A 310 9.74 27.63 18.52
CA ARG A 310 8.75 28.70 18.43
C ARG A 310 9.07 29.86 19.36
N GLY A 311 10.35 30.26 19.37
CA GLY A 311 10.81 31.55 19.90
C GLY A 311 11.22 31.60 21.37
N VAL A 312 11.09 30.51 22.14
CA VAL A 312 11.49 30.47 23.56
C VAL A 312 12.54 29.38 23.82
N GLU A 313 12.26 28.15 23.37
CA GLU A 313 13.14 26.98 23.56
C GLU A 313 13.08 26.08 22.31
N THR A 314 14.21 25.45 21.99
CA THR A 314 14.28 24.46 20.90
C THR A 314 14.00 23.08 21.47
N LEU A 315 12.92 22.45 21.04
CA LEU A 315 12.52 21.12 21.51
C LEU A 315 12.95 20.06 20.48
N GLY A 316 13.57 18.99 20.98
CA GLY A 316 13.93 17.82 20.17
C GLY A 316 12.83 16.76 20.16
N ALA A 317 12.66 16.08 19.03
CA ALA A 317 11.77 14.94 18.89
C ALA A 317 12.28 14.01 17.78
N ASP A 318 11.97 12.71 17.86
CA ASP A 318 12.51 11.68 16.97
C ASP A 318 11.45 10.99 16.09
N ALA A 319 10.18 11.42 16.16
CA ALA A 319 9.10 10.88 15.33
C ALA A 319 9.42 10.94 13.83
N SER A 320 9.17 9.83 13.16
CA SER A 320 9.19 9.70 11.70
C SER A 320 7.90 10.24 11.09
N MET A 321 7.98 10.81 9.89
CA MET A 321 6.82 11.37 9.19
C MET A 321 6.53 10.56 7.94
N VAL A 322 5.27 10.12 7.78
CA VAL A 322 4.87 9.36 6.60
C VAL A 322 3.74 10.08 5.88
N PHE A 323 3.89 10.30 4.59
CA PHE A 323 2.88 10.95 3.76
C PHE A 323 2.28 9.95 2.78
N VAL A 324 0.99 9.67 2.93
CA VAL A 324 0.29 8.67 2.12
C VAL A 324 -0.78 9.38 1.29
N GLY A 325 -0.78 9.18 -0.03
CA GLY A 325 -1.74 9.82 -0.92
C GLY A 325 -2.00 9.03 -2.19
N ASN A 326 -3.03 9.42 -2.94
CA ASN A 326 -3.28 8.84 -4.26
C ASN A 326 -2.64 9.71 -5.35
N THR A 327 -2.17 9.10 -6.42
CA THR A 327 -1.77 9.84 -7.63
C THR A 327 -3.01 10.42 -8.33
N GLU A 328 -2.86 11.57 -8.96
CA GLU A 328 -3.95 12.23 -9.70
C GLU A 328 -4.16 11.60 -11.08
N HIS A 329 -3.05 11.19 -11.72
CA HIS A 329 -3.03 10.60 -13.05
C HIS A 329 -2.28 9.26 -13.06
N SER A 330 -2.31 8.56 -14.19
CA SER A 330 -1.49 7.37 -14.43
C SER A 330 0.00 7.73 -14.43
N LEU A 331 0.86 6.74 -14.16
CA LEU A 331 2.31 6.91 -14.17
C LEU A 331 2.80 7.50 -15.50
N ALA A 332 2.33 6.96 -16.62
CA ALA A 332 2.71 7.40 -17.95
C ALA A 332 2.36 8.88 -18.20
N HIS A 333 1.18 9.34 -17.74
CA HIS A 333 0.80 10.74 -17.84
C HIS A 333 1.71 11.63 -16.99
N MET A 334 1.95 11.28 -15.72
CA MET A 334 2.81 12.07 -14.82
C MET A 334 4.24 12.19 -15.36
N LEU A 335 4.80 11.10 -15.92
CA LEU A 335 6.15 11.13 -16.47
C LEU A 335 6.30 12.04 -17.70
N LYS A 336 5.22 12.25 -18.47
CA LYS A 336 5.20 13.02 -19.71
C LYS A 336 4.75 14.48 -19.53
N HIS A 337 3.76 14.71 -18.68
CA HIS A 337 3.06 15.99 -18.60
C HIS A 337 3.26 16.73 -17.28
N SER A 338 3.71 16.05 -16.22
CA SER A 338 3.96 16.68 -14.91
C SER A 338 5.14 16.04 -14.19
N ASN A 339 4.89 15.45 -13.01
CA ASN A 339 5.86 14.77 -12.16
C ASN A 339 5.12 13.95 -11.10
N LEU A 340 5.87 13.16 -10.33
CA LEU A 340 5.29 12.24 -9.35
C LEU A 340 4.68 12.93 -8.11
N PHE A 341 4.96 14.23 -7.89
CA PHE A 341 4.43 15.01 -6.77
C PHE A 341 3.25 15.91 -7.16
N ASP A 342 2.78 15.86 -8.40
CA ASP A 342 1.73 16.73 -8.94
C ASP A 342 0.46 16.72 -8.08
N ALA A 343 0.11 15.57 -7.50
CA ALA A 343 -1.08 15.44 -6.67
C ALA A 343 -1.00 16.16 -5.29
N LEU A 344 0.14 16.73 -4.90
CA LEU A 344 0.31 17.35 -3.59
C LEU A 344 -0.39 18.71 -3.46
N PRO A 345 -0.79 19.10 -2.23
CA PRO A 345 -1.29 20.45 -1.96
C PRO A 345 -0.22 21.51 -2.27
N GLU A 346 -0.64 22.67 -2.76
CA GLU A 346 0.25 23.74 -3.26
C GLU A 346 1.35 24.14 -2.26
N LYS A 347 1.05 24.17 -0.95
CA LYS A 347 2.04 24.53 0.09
C LYS A 347 3.07 23.44 0.38
N PHE A 348 2.75 22.17 0.09
CA PHE A 348 3.69 21.06 0.21
C PHE A 348 4.43 20.78 -1.10
N TYR A 349 3.93 21.31 -2.23
CA TYR A 349 4.62 21.35 -3.51
C TYR A 349 5.74 22.39 -3.49
N ASP A 350 6.74 22.16 -2.65
CA ASP A 350 7.86 23.06 -2.36
C ASP A 350 9.15 22.24 -2.40
N SER A 351 10.10 22.64 -3.24
CA SER A 351 11.34 21.87 -3.49
C SER A 351 12.15 21.67 -2.20
N ALA A 352 12.17 22.64 -1.29
CA ALA A 352 12.86 22.51 -0.02
C ALA A 352 12.17 21.52 0.94
N PHE A 353 10.84 21.46 0.95
CA PHE A 353 10.10 20.43 1.69
C PHE A 353 10.35 19.03 1.12
N LEU A 354 10.18 18.88 -0.20
CA LEU A 354 10.33 17.61 -0.89
C LEU A 354 11.76 17.04 -0.78
N ASP A 355 12.79 17.88 -0.79
CA ASP A 355 14.18 17.44 -0.64
C ASP A 355 14.50 16.87 0.76
N ARG A 356 13.59 16.99 1.73
CA ARG A 356 13.70 16.37 3.06
C ARG A 356 13.04 15.00 3.18
N LEU A 357 12.43 14.50 2.10
CA LEU A 357 11.91 13.13 2.02
C LEU A 357 13.07 12.16 1.79
N HIS A 358 13.23 11.13 2.63
CA HIS A 358 14.33 10.19 2.45
C HIS A 358 14.04 9.16 1.35
N CYS A 359 12.78 8.75 1.21
CA CYS A 359 12.38 7.72 0.27
C CYS A 359 10.98 7.99 -0.29
N TYR A 360 10.80 7.67 -1.57
CA TYR A 360 9.50 7.61 -2.24
C TYR A 360 9.17 6.15 -2.58
N ILE A 361 8.08 5.62 -2.03
CA ILE A 361 7.53 4.31 -2.40
C ILE A 361 6.63 4.49 -3.65
N PRO A 362 6.96 3.82 -4.77
CA PRO A 362 6.13 3.82 -5.98
C PRO A 362 4.89 2.95 -5.78
N GLY A 363 3.79 3.55 -5.32
CA GLY A 363 2.58 2.80 -4.98
C GLY A 363 1.91 2.12 -6.18
N TRP A 364 2.29 2.44 -7.42
CA TRP A 364 1.87 1.72 -8.64
C TRP A 364 2.59 0.38 -8.85
N GLU A 365 3.71 0.14 -8.16
CA GLU A 365 4.39 -1.17 -8.14
C GLU A 365 3.79 -2.12 -7.08
N VAL A 366 2.85 -1.61 -6.27
CA VAL A 366 2.13 -2.40 -5.26
C VAL A 366 0.79 -2.83 -5.84
N ASP A 367 0.53 -4.13 -5.81
CA ASP A 367 -0.73 -4.70 -6.27
C ASP A 367 -1.93 -4.18 -5.46
N ILE A 368 -3.09 -4.10 -6.12
CA ILE A 368 -4.35 -3.83 -5.45
C ILE A 368 -4.65 -5.01 -4.52
N ILE A 369 -4.80 -4.73 -3.22
CA ILE A 369 -5.00 -5.76 -2.21
C ILE A 369 -6.37 -6.41 -2.37
N ARG A 370 -6.37 -7.74 -2.47
CA ARG A 370 -7.56 -8.58 -2.54
C ARG A 370 -7.68 -9.46 -1.31
N GLY A 371 -8.89 -9.93 -1.01
CA GLY A 371 -9.19 -10.77 0.16
C GLY A 371 -8.35 -12.05 0.26
N GLU A 372 -7.98 -12.61 -0.89
CA GLU A 372 -7.14 -13.81 -1.03
C GLU A 372 -5.66 -13.59 -0.71
N MET A 373 -5.19 -12.33 -0.73
CA MET A 373 -3.78 -11.99 -0.44
C MET A 373 -3.47 -11.94 1.06
N PHE A 374 -4.46 -12.13 1.93
CA PHE A 374 -4.27 -12.12 3.37
C PHE A 374 -3.86 -13.50 3.89
N SER A 375 -2.86 -13.54 4.76
CA SER A 375 -2.34 -14.81 5.28
C SER A 375 -3.32 -15.49 6.23
N SER A 376 -3.36 -16.82 6.14
CA SER A 376 -3.92 -17.72 7.15
C SER A 376 -2.85 -18.41 7.99
N GLY A 377 -1.56 -18.10 7.76
CA GLY A 377 -0.43 -18.68 8.49
C GLY A 377 -0.15 -17.99 9.82
N TYR A 378 0.93 -18.42 10.47
CA TYR A 378 1.42 -17.84 11.72
C TYR A 378 2.34 -16.66 11.45
N GLY A 379 2.14 -15.56 12.18
CA GLY A 379 3.03 -14.41 12.16
C GLY A 379 3.13 -13.79 13.54
N PHE A 380 4.08 -12.88 13.74
CA PHE A 380 4.25 -12.18 15.02
C PHE A 380 2.98 -11.49 15.45
N VAL A 381 2.66 -11.55 16.74
CA VAL A 381 1.66 -10.66 17.31
C VAL A 381 2.13 -9.22 17.06
N VAL A 382 1.21 -8.37 16.61
CA VAL A 382 1.51 -7.00 16.15
C VAL A 382 2.28 -6.18 17.20
N ASP A 383 1.95 -6.33 18.49
CA ASP A 383 2.65 -5.62 19.57
C ASP A 383 4.09 -6.08 19.74
N TYR A 384 4.38 -7.39 19.64
CA TYR A 384 5.73 -7.93 19.71
C TYR A 384 6.60 -7.37 18.58
N LEU A 385 6.12 -7.40 17.33
CA LEU A 385 6.86 -6.83 16.21
C LEU A 385 7.02 -5.31 16.34
N ALA A 386 6.03 -4.60 16.89
CA ALA A 386 6.15 -3.18 17.17
C ALA A 386 7.24 -2.87 18.22
N GLU A 387 7.36 -3.67 19.29
CA GLU A 387 8.44 -3.52 20.28
C GLU A 387 9.82 -3.84 19.70
N VAL A 388 9.92 -4.87 18.84
CA VAL A 388 11.14 -5.16 18.07
C VAL A 388 11.60 -3.91 17.29
N LEU A 389 10.71 -3.34 16.47
CA LEU A 389 11.02 -2.18 15.64
C LEU A 389 11.41 -0.97 16.50
N ARG A 390 10.68 -0.72 17.61
CA ARG A 390 11.00 0.35 18.55
C ARG A 390 12.37 0.16 19.19
N HIS A 391 12.73 -1.06 19.61
CA HIS A 391 14.05 -1.35 20.15
C HIS A 391 15.16 -1.06 19.13
N LEU A 392 14.96 -1.45 17.87
CA LEU A 392 15.91 -1.24 16.77
C LEU A 392 16.17 0.24 16.45
N ARG A 393 15.30 1.17 16.88
CA ARG A 393 15.54 2.64 16.76
C ARG A 393 16.77 3.11 17.52
N ASN A 394 17.29 2.33 18.47
CA ASN A 394 18.48 2.68 19.25
C ASN A 394 19.78 2.22 18.60
N GLN A 395 19.70 1.49 17.49
CA GLN A 395 20.85 0.96 16.77
C GLN A 395 21.14 1.80 15.53
N ASP A 396 22.36 1.73 15.01
CA ASP A 396 22.75 2.43 13.79
C ASP A 396 23.47 1.49 12.83
N PHE A 397 22.88 1.32 11.64
CA PHE A 397 23.34 0.42 10.59
C PHE A 397 23.72 1.19 9.32
N SER A 398 23.74 2.54 9.39
CA SER A 398 23.89 3.46 8.27
C SER A 398 25.15 3.23 7.43
N ASP A 399 26.22 2.74 8.07
CA ASP A 399 27.55 2.65 7.47
C ASP A 399 27.95 1.22 7.05
N GLN A 400 27.09 0.22 7.25
CA GLN A 400 27.48 -1.18 7.03
C GLN A 400 27.79 -1.52 5.55
N TYR A 401 27.27 -0.76 4.59
CA TYR A 401 27.65 -0.94 3.18
C TYR A 401 29.09 -0.49 2.87
N LYS A 402 29.69 0.40 3.69
CA LYS A 402 30.99 1.02 3.39
C LYS A 402 32.15 0.03 3.32
N ALA A 403 32.01 -1.13 3.95
CA ALA A 403 33.00 -2.21 3.86
C ALA A 403 33.10 -2.79 2.45
N HIS A 404 32.05 -2.66 1.63
CA HIS A 404 31.94 -3.28 0.31
C HIS A 404 31.79 -2.28 -0.83
N PHE A 405 31.17 -1.12 -0.57
CA PHE A 405 30.75 -0.16 -1.58
C PHE A 405 31.04 1.28 -1.18
N SER A 406 31.32 2.12 -2.17
CA SER A 406 31.43 3.57 -2.04
C SER A 406 30.41 4.26 -2.93
N LEU A 407 29.69 5.23 -2.37
CA LEU A 407 28.76 6.07 -3.13
C LEU A 407 29.51 7.12 -3.95
N SER A 408 28.96 7.50 -5.11
CA SER A 408 29.48 8.59 -5.94
C SER A 408 29.73 9.87 -5.11
N SER A 409 30.77 10.61 -5.50
CA SER A 409 31.10 11.91 -4.91
C SER A 409 30.03 12.97 -5.17
N ASP A 410 29.21 12.78 -6.21
CA ASP A 410 28.17 13.72 -6.60
C ASP A 410 26.96 13.68 -5.65
N ILE A 411 26.81 12.59 -4.88
CA ILE A 411 25.74 12.43 -3.90
C ILE A 411 26.01 13.34 -2.71
N SER A 412 25.17 14.38 -2.58
CA SER A 412 25.22 15.37 -1.50
C SER A 412 25.09 14.72 -0.12
N THR A 413 25.49 15.44 0.94
CA THR A 413 25.34 14.96 2.33
C THR A 413 23.89 14.61 2.67
N ARG A 414 22.92 15.37 2.15
CA ARG A 414 21.50 15.13 2.40
C ARG A 414 20.99 13.89 1.68
N ASP A 415 21.38 13.72 0.42
CA ASP A 415 21.06 12.52 -0.35
C ASP A 415 21.68 11.27 0.29
N ARG A 416 22.91 11.40 0.79
CA ARG A 416 23.62 10.35 1.52
C ARG A 416 22.93 9.99 2.82
N ASP A 417 22.48 10.97 3.61
CA ASP A 417 21.69 10.72 4.84
C ASP A 417 20.39 9.96 4.52
N ALA A 418 19.69 10.34 3.46
CA ALA A 418 18.48 9.65 3.02
C ALA A 418 18.71 8.19 2.61
N VAL A 419 19.76 7.93 1.83
CA VAL A 419 20.17 6.57 1.46
C VAL A 419 20.57 5.78 2.71
N ASN A 420 21.40 6.36 3.57
CA ASN A 420 21.88 5.74 4.80
C ASN A 420 20.72 5.34 5.73
N LYS A 421 19.73 6.21 5.94
CA LYS A 421 18.57 5.89 6.79
C LYS A 421 17.70 4.79 6.20
N THR A 422 17.46 4.82 4.89
CA THR A 422 16.68 3.76 4.21
C THR A 422 17.40 2.42 4.29
N PHE A 423 18.72 2.42 4.03
CA PHE A 423 19.58 1.25 4.15
C PHE A 423 19.61 0.71 5.59
N SER A 424 19.87 1.58 6.58
CA SER A 424 19.88 1.25 8.00
C SER A 424 18.57 0.61 8.44
N GLY A 425 17.42 1.19 8.06
CA GLY A 425 16.11 0.65 8.37
C GLY A 425 15.90 -0.76 7.86
N LEU A 426 16.19 -1.00 6.58
CA LEU A 426 16.07 -2.35 5.99
C LEU A 426 17.05 -3.34 6.61
N MET A 427 18.28 -2.93 6.87
CA MET A 427 19.28 -3.79 7.52
C MET A 427 18.87 -4.18 8.93
N LYS A 428 18.30 -3.25 9.72
CA LYS A 428 17.73 -3.55 11.05
C LYS A 428 16.60 -4.55 10.98
N ILE A 429 15.73 -4.46 9.97
CA ILE A 429 14.57 -5.35 9.81
C ILE A 429 14.99 -6.76 9.36
N LEU A 430 15.93 -6.82 8.40
CA LEU A 430 16.30 -8.07 7.72
C LEU A 430 17.45 -8.81 8.39
N PHE A 431 18.42 -8.05 8.91
CA PHE A 431 19.66 -8.55 9.52
C PHE A 431 19.91 -7.89 10.88
N PRO A 432 18.95 -7.91 11.82
CA PRO A 432 19.16 -7.34 13.15
C PRO A 432 20.37 -7.96 13.88
N GLN A 433 20.75 -9.19 13.52
CA GLN A 433 21.92 -9.92 14.02
C GLN A 433 23.24 -9.57 13.30
N GLY A 434 23.20 -8.80 12.22
CA GLY A 434 24.33 -8.59 11.31
C GLY A 434 24.63 -9.79 10.41
N GLY A 435 25.82 -9.81 9.81
CA GLY A 435 26.30 -10.96 9.01
C GLY A 435 25.73 -11.08 7.60
N ALA A 436 25.12 -10.02 7.06
CA ALA A 436 24.69 -10.00 5.67
C ALA A 436 25.86 -10.20 4.71
N SER A 437 25.63 -11.00 3.67
CA SER A 437 26.57 -11.18 2.57
C SER A 437 26.73 -9.89 1.75
N ARG A 438 27.80 -9.80 0.96
CA ARG A 438 28.04 -8.65 0.08
C ARG A 438 26.89 -8.43 -0.89
N GLU A 439 26.34 -9.51 -1.44
CA GLU A 439 25.24 -9.49 -2.41
C GLU A 439 23.94 -8.98 -1.78
N GLU A 440 23.64 -9.41 -0.55
CA GLU A 440 22.48 -8.93 0.22
C GLU A 440 22.64 -7.44 0.57
N VAL A 441 23.83 -7.03 1.02
CA VAL A 441 24.13 -5.61 1.28
C VAL A 441 23.94 -4.77 0.00
N GLU A 442 24.38 -5.28 -1.16
CA GLU A 442 24.21 -4.60 -2.44
C GLU A 442 22.74 -4.47 -2.84
N GLU A 443 21.92 -5.50 -2.63
CA GLU A 443 20.49 -5.47 -2.91
C GLU A 443 19.78 -4.38 -2.09
N ILE A 444 20.07 -4.33 -0.78
CA ILE A 444 19.47 -3.33 0.11
C ILE A 444 19.96 -1.92 -0.23
N LEU A 445 21.25 -1.76 -0.56
CA LEU A 445 21.81 -0.47 -0.98
C LEU A 445 21.15 0.03 -2.27
N LYS A 446 20.98 -0.83 -3.27
CA LYS A 446 20.29 -0.49 -4.54
C LYS A 446 18.89 0.05 -4.28
N LEU A 447 18.09 -0.65 -3.46
CA LEU A 447 16.72 -0.23 -3.15
C LEU A 447 16.68 1.11 -2.39
N ALA A 448 17.59 1.30 -1.44
CA ALA A 448 17.72 2.55 -0.70
C ALA A 448 18.08 3.74 -1.61
N MET A 449 19.04 3.54 -2.51
CA MET A 449 19.42 4.54 -3.51
C MET A 449 18.29 4.84 -4.49
N GLU A 450 17.57 3.82 -4.95
CA GLU A 450 16.44 3.97 -5.87
C GLU A 450 15.34 4.86 -5.28
N GLY A 451 14.96 4.62 -4.02
CA GLY A 451 13.93 5.40 -3.33
C GLY A 451 14.29 6.89 -3.19
N ARG A 452 15.56 7.21 -2.89
CA ARG A 452 16.03 8.61 -2.80
C ARG A 452 16.22 9.24 -4.18
N LYS A 453 16.75 8.47 -5.14
CA LYS A 453 16.90 8.91 -6.53
C LYS A 453 15.58 9.40 -7.11
N ARG A 454 14.48 8.66 -6.88
CA ARG A 454 13.14 9.04 -7.33
C ARG A 454 12.74 10.44 -6.83
N VAL A 455 13.03 10.78 -5.57
CA VAL A 455 12.79 12.13 -5.03
C VAL A 455 13.62 13.17 -5.78
N LYS A 456 14.92 12.93 -5.98
CA LYS A 456 15.83 13.88 -6.63
C LYS A 456 15.54 14.11 -8.10
N ASP A 457 15.19 13.06 -8.84
CA ASP A 457 14.82 13.19 -10.24
C ASP A 457 13.58 14.08 -10.41
N GLN A 458 12.61 14.00 -9.49
CA GLN A 458 11.45 14.89 -9.52
C GLN A 458 11.80 16.31 -9.09
N LEU A 459 12.68 16.50 -8.12
CA LEU A 459 13.14 17.84 -7.73
C LEU A 459 13.81 18.57 -8.89
N PHE A 460 14.65 17.87 -9.66
CA PHE A 460 15.26 18.43 -10.87
C PHE A 460 14.21 18.85 -11.92
N ARG A 461 13.11 18.09 -12.05
CA ARG A 461 11.99 18.44 -12.94
C ARG A 461 11.17 19.64 -12.45
N ILE A 462 10.98 19.76 -11.14
CA ILE A 462 10.17 20.83 -10.52
C ILE A 462 10.96 22.15 -10.43
N ASP A 463 12.25 22.06 -10.13
CA ASP A 463 13.12 23.19 -9.83
C ASP A 463 14.49 22.96 -10.49
N THR A 464 14.70 23.63 -11.63
CA THR A 464 15.90 23.48 -12.46
C THR A 464 17.17 24.05 -11.82
N THR A 465 17.07 24.65 -10.63
CA THR A 465 18.25 25.10 -9.87
C THR A 465 19.01 23.94 -9.22
N TYR A 466 18.38 22.78 -9.06
CA TYR A 466 19.07 21.58 -8.60
C TYR A 466 19.97 21.00 -9.70
N PRO A 467 21.20 20.57 -9.40
CA PRO A 467 22.03 19.88 -10.37
C PRO A 467 21.53 18.44 -10.60
N ALA A 468 21.83 17.89 -11.77
CA ALA A 468 21.72 16.44 -11.98
C ALA A 468 22.73 15.73 -11.06
N VAL A 469 22.29 14.65 -10.41
CA VAL A 469 23.10 13.89 -9.45
C VAL A 469 23.32 12.48 -9.99
N ASP A 470 24.57 12.02 -10.02
CA ASP A 470 24.89 10.64 -10.36
C ASP A 470 24.65 9.71 -9.16
N PHE A 471 23.51 9.02 -9.18
CA PHE A 471 23.20 7.95 -8.24
C PHE A 471 23.87 6.65 -8.68
N SER A 472 25.19 6.58 -8.48
CA SER A 472 26.00 5.39 -8.70
C SER A 472 26.78 5.02 -7.43
N TYR A 473 27.15 3.75 -7.35
CA TYR A 473 28.06 3.24 -6.32
C TYR A 473 29.08 2.29 -6.96
N SER A 474 30.25 2.18 -6.35
CA SER A 474 31.34 1.32 -6.83
C SER A 474 31.74 0.32 -5.77
N GLY A 475 32.03 -0.91 -6.20
CA GLY A 475 32.67 -1.92 -5.35
C GLY A 475 34.19 -1.79 -5.35
N ALA A 476 34.88 -2.65 -4.59
CA ALA A 476 36.34 -2.69 -4.51
C ALA A 476 37.05 -2.86 -5.88
N ALA A 477 36.38 -3.44 -6.89
CA ALA A 477 36.90 -3.60 -8.24
C ALA A 477 36.85 -2.32 -9.10
N GLY A 478 36.33 -1.20 -8.57
CA GLY A 478 36.29 0.09 -9.26
C GLY A 478 35.19 0.26 -10.31
N ASN A 479 34.46 -0.80 -10.65
CA ASN A 479 33.32 -0.72 -11.57
C ASN A 479 32.17 0.07 -10.91
N SER A 480 31.82 1.22 -11.48
CA SER A 480 30.68 2.02 -11.07
C SER A 480 29.38 1.41 -11.60
N ILE A 481 28.41 1.19 -10.71
CA ILE A 481 27.08 0.68 -11.02
C ILE A 481 26.09 1.82 -10.82
N ARG A 482 25.44 2.23 -11.91
CA ARG A 482 24.38 3.24 -11.87
C ARG A 482 23.06 2.63 -11.43
N VAL A 483 22.40 3.26 -10.46
CA VAL A 483 21.06 2.88 -10.01
C VAL A 483 20.02 3.52 -10.92
N THR A 484 19.10 2.70 -11.44
CA THR A 484 18.01 3.12 -12.32
C THR A 484 16.68 2.79 -11.68
N ALA A 485 15.74 3.75 -11.67
CA ALA A 485 14.36 3.46 -11.31
C ALA A 485 13.62 2.80 -12.48
N LEU A 486 12.53 2.07 -12.19
CA LEU A 486 11.75 1.34 -13.21
C LEU A 486 11.21 2.25 -14.33
N GLU A 487 10.84 3.48 -13.97
CA GLU A 487 10.31 4.56 -14.82
C GLU A 487 11.35 5.07 -15.81
N GLU A 488 12.64 4.95 -15.47
CA GLU A 488 13.73 5.29 -16.38
C GLU A 488 14.03 4.16 -17.37
N ARG A 489 13.75 2.91 -16.99
CA ARG A 489 13.84 1.77 -17.91
C ARG A 489 12.71 1.82 -18.91
N ASP A 490 11.51 2.10 -18.45
CA ASP A 490 10.37 2.33 -19.32
C ASP A 490 10.55 3.62 -20.16
N ALA A 491 11.22 4.67 -19.66
CA ALA A 491 11.61 5.86 -20.44
C ALA A 491 12.25 5.52 -21.80
N SER A 492 13.08 4.47 -21.86
CA SER A 492 13.69 3.97 -23.11
C SER A 492 12.71 3.28 -24.07
N VAL A 493 11.57 2.80 -23.57
CA VAL A 493 10.41 2.33 -24.34
C VAL A 493 9.58 3.51 -24.88
N TYR A 494 9.73 4.71 -24.30
CA TYR A 494 9.16 5.96 -24.84
C TYR A 494 10.10 6.69 -25.81
N ALA A 495 11.29 6.15 -26.09
CA ALA A 495 12.06 6.58 -27.26
C ALA A 495 11.24 6.20 -28.50
N LEU A 496 10.73 7.22 -29.20
CA LEU A 496 10.00 7.09 -30.46
C LEU A 496 10.71 6.08 -31.38
N PRO A 497 10.04 5.06 -31.91
CA PRO A 497 10.68 4.14 -32.84
C PRO A 497 11.06 4.85 -34.14
N LEU A 498 12.23 4.45 -34.62
CA LEU A 498 12.83 4.69 -35.93
C LEU A 498 11.82 4.56 -37.09
N GLU A 499 12.09 5.29 -38.17
CA GLU A 499 11.35 5.36 -39.45
C GLU A 499 10.52 4.11 -39.77
N VAL A 500 9.19 4.21 -39.59
CA VAL A 500 8.22 3.21 -40.03
C VAL A 500 8.02 3.36 -41.54
N PRO A 501 8.10 2.28 -42.34
CA PRO A 501 7.79 2.35 -43.77
C PRO A 501 6.38 2.89 -43.99
N ALA A 502 6.21 3.76 -45.00
CA ALA A 502 4.93 4.40 -45.29
C ALA A 502 3.84 3.36 -45.58
N LEU A 503 2.72 3.43 -44.85
CA LEU A 503 1.55 2.57 -45.02
C LEU A 503 0.94 2.76 -46.43
N GLN A 504 0.52 1.66 -47.04
CA GLN A 504 -0.08 1.64 -48.39
C GLN A 504 -1.51 1.12 -48.35
N GLU A 505 -2.33 1.59 -49.29
CA GLU A 505 -3.62 0.97 -49.60
C GLU A 505 -3.36 -0.40 -50.22
N GLN A 506 -4.12 -1.40 -49.78
CA GLN A 506 -3.95 -2.77 -50.27
C GLN A 506 -5.22 -3.59 -50.09
N HIS A 507 -5.35 -4.63 -50.90
CA HIS A 507 -6.38 -5.65 -50.78
C HIS A 507 -5.69 -6.99 -50.56
N LEU A 508 -6.02 -7.67 -49.47
CA LEU A 508 -5.45 -8.96 -49.10
C LEU A 508 -6.55 -10.03 -49.09
N THR A 509 -6.24 -11.17 -49.70
CA THR A 509 -7.11 -12.35 -49.74
C THR A 509 -6.42 -13.50 -49.02
N PHE A 510 -7.15 -14.15 -48.11
CA PHE A 510 -6.67 -15.27 -47.33
C PHE A 510 -7.48 -16.52 -47.67
N MET A 511 -6.78 -17.65 -47.86
CA MET A 511 -7.40 -18.92 -48.23
C MET A 511 -7.95 -19.66 -47.01
N GLU A 512 -8.95 -20.51 -47.23
CA GLU A 512 -9.46 -21.42 -46.21
C GLU A 512 -8.33 -22.31 -45.67
N ASN A 513 -8.29 -22.50 -44.34
CA ASN A 513 -7.26 -23.24 -43.60
C ASN A 513 -5.86 -22.61 -43.59
N GLN A 514 -5.67 -21.40 -44.14
CA GLN A 514 -4.39 -20.69 -44.06
C GLN A 514 -4.01 -20.42 -42.60
N ARG A 515 -2.72 -20.57 -42.27
CA ARG A 515 -2.14 -20.25 -40.96
C ARG A 515 -1.16 -19.08 -41.10
N GLY A 516 -0.71 -18.53 -39.98
CA GLY A 516 0.25 -17.42 -39.94
C GLY A 516 -0.39 -16.04 -39.88
N VAL A 517 -1.72 -15.95 -39.82
CA VAL A 517 -2.44 -14.67 -39.70
C VAL A 517 -2.60 -14.29 -38.23
N SER A 518 -2.37 -13.02 -37.89
CA SER A 518 -2.64 -12.46 -36.57
C SER A 518 -3.10 -11.01 -36.69
N PHE A 519 -3.87 -10.53 -35.71
CA PHE A 519 -4.31 -9.13 -35.67
C PHE A 519 -3.15 -8.15 -35.54
N ASP A 520 -2.07 -8.54 -34.83
CA ASP A 520 -0.86 -7.71 -34.68
C ASP A 520 -0.18 -7.37 -36.01
N GLU A 521 -0.19 -8.31 -36.96
CA GLU A 521 0.38 -8.12 -38.30
C GLU A 521 -0.66 -7.53 -39.26
N LEU A 522 -1.91 -7.95 -39.15
CA LEU A 522 -2.97 -7.54 -40.07
C LEU A 522 -3.42 -6.08 -39.83
N PHE A 523 -3.68 -5.72 -38.58
CA PHE A 523 -4.23 -4.41 -38.22
C PHE A 523 -3.21 -3.51 -37.56
N GLY A 524 -2.22 -4.10 -36.86
CA GLY A 524 -1.29 -3.37 -36.03
C GLY A 524 -0.60 -2.16 -36.68
N PRO A 525 -0.09 -2.27 -37.92
CA PRO A 525 0.51 -1.11 -38.62
C PRO A 525 -0.48 0.03 -38.87
N TYR A 526 -1.77 -0.26 -39.10
CA TYR A 526 -2.81 0.70 -39.49
C TYR A 526 -3.54 1.35 -38.32
N VAL A 527 -3.42 0.78 -37.12
CA VAL A 527 -3.99 1.33 -35.87
C VAL A 527 -2.94 2.05 -35.03
N GLN A 528 -1.66 1.99 -35.42
CA GLN A 528 -0.58 2.62 -34.70
C GLN A 528 -0.69 4.16 -34.77
N GLY A 529 -0.69 4.79 -33.61
CA GLY A 529 -0.81 6.25 -33.49
C GLY A 529 -2.24 6.80 -33.51
N ALA A 530 -3.25 5.95 -33.70
CA ALA A 530 -4.65 6.35 -33.62
C ALA A 530 -5.07 6.68 -32.19
N SER A 531 -5.79 7.78 -32.00
CA SER A 531 -6.37 8.18 -30.71
C SER A 531 -7.86 7.88 -30.63
N LYS A 532 -8.52 7.72 -31.78
CA LYS A 532 -9.92 7.30 -31.88
C LYS A 532 -10.10 6.22 -32.94
N ILE A 533 -10.74 5.12 -32.54
CA ILE A 533 -11.00 3.96 -33.41
C ILE A 533 -12.48 3.60 -33.31
N THR A 534 -13.16 3.54 -34.45
CA THR A 534 -14.53 3.05 -34.56
C THR A 534 -14.53 1.69 -35.22
N LEU A 535 -14.99 0.67 -34.50
CA LEU A 535 -15.17 -0.69 -35.00
C LEU A 535 -16.65 -0.95 -35.23
N THR A 536 -17.03 -1.26 -36.45
CA THR A 536 -18.39 -1.69 -36.81
C THR A 536 -18.36 -3.17 -37.15
N ASP A 537 -19.05 -4.00 -36.38
CA ASP A 537 -19.18 -5.44 -36.62
C ASP A 537 -20.49 -5.98 -36.00
N PRO A 538 -21.49 -6.41 -36.80
CA PRO A 538 -22.80 -6.82 -36.29
C PRO A 538 -22.83 -8.20 -35.62
N TYR A 539 -21.72 -8.95 -35.62
CA TYR A 539 -21.66 -10.33 -35.12
C TYR A 539 -20.81 -10.48 -33.85
N ILE A 540 -20.56 -9.45 -33.06
CA ILE A 540 -19.83 -9.63 -31.79
C ILE A 540 -20.80 -10.10 -30.70
N ARG A 541 -21.27 -11.36 -30.76
CA ARG A 541 -22.34 -11.88 -29.88
C ARG A 541 -21.88 -13.05 -29.02
N LEU A 542 -21.31 -14.06 -29.66
CA LEU A 542 -20.87 -15.31 -29.03
C LEU A 542 -19.52 -15.11 -28.34
N PHE A 543 -19.26 -15.93 -27.31
CA PHE A 543 -18.04 -15.84 -26.49
C PHE A 543 -16.74 -15.79 -27.31
N TYR A 544 -16.62 -16.61 -28.37
CA TYR A 544 -15.43 -16.61 -29.22
C TYR A 544 -15.28 -15.33 -30.05
N GLN A 545 -16.38 -14.67 -30.42
CA GLN A 545 -16.39 -13.41 -31.17
C GLN A 545 -15.97 -12.26 -30.26
N VAL A 546 -16.48 -12.27 -29.03
CA VAL A 546 -16.05 -11.37 -27.94
C VAL A 546 -14.57 -11.58 -27.60
N ARG A 547 -14.08 -12.82 -27.64
CA ARG A 547 -12.66 -13.12 -27.47
C ARG A 547 -11.82 -12.54 -28.61
N ASN A 548 -12.28 -12.63 -29.86
CA ASN A 548 -11.61 -11.96 -30.98
C ASN A 548 -11.60 -10.44 -30.81
N LEU A 549 -12.69 -9.84 -30.29
CA LEU A 549 -12.70 -8.43 -29.93
C LEU A 549 -11.61 -8.12 -28.88
N MET A 550 -11.51 -8.91 -27.82
CA MET A 550 -10.47 -8.72 -26.79
C MET A 550 -9.06 -8.85 -27.39
N GLU A 551 -8.81 -9.83 -28.26
CA GLU A 551 -7.51 -9.99 -28.93
C GLU A 551 -7.19 -8.83 -29.89
N PHE A 552 -8.21 -8.20 -30.49
CA PHE A 552 -8.04 -6.95 -31.22
C PHE A 552 -7.67 -5.80 -30.26
N MET A 553 -8.32 -5.69 -29.10
CA MET A 553 -7.96 -4.71 -28.08
C MET A 553 -6.53 -4.91 -27.56
N GLU A 554 -6.10 -6.16 -27.37
CA GLU A 554 -4.70 -6.48 -27.04
C GLU A 554 -3.72 -6.00 -28.12
N THR A 555 -4.12 -6.09 -29.38
CA THR A 555 -3.32 -5.54 -30.50
C THR A 555 -3.15 -4.03 -30.34
N LEU A 556 -4.22 -3.31 -29.97
CA LEU A 556 -4.15 -1.88 -29.67
C LEU A 556 -3.23 -1.61 -28.48
N VAL A 557 -3.31 -2.41 -27.41
CA VAL A 557 -2.41 -2.29 -26.24
C VAL A 557 -0.94 -2.49 -26.65
N ARG A 558 -0.65 -3.44 -27.56
CA ARG A 558 0.71 -3.70 -28.05
C ARG A 558 1.23 -2.60 -28.99
N LYS A 559 0.36 -1.93 -29.74
CA LYS A 559 0.72 -0.94 -30.77
C LYS A 559 0.63 0.50 -30.32
N LYS A 560 -0.13 0.78 -29.26
CA LYS A 560 -0.13 2.10 -28.64
C LYS A 560 1.18 2.34 -27.93
N THR A 561 1.63 3.59 -27.90
CA THR A 561 2.70 3.95 -26.97
C THR A 561 2.14 3.84 -25.55
N ALA A 562 2.99 3.50 -24.57
CA ALA A 562 2.54 3.38 -23.17
C ALA A 562 1.89 4.69 -22.62
N SER A 563 2.10 5.84 -23.29
CA SER A 563 1.51 7.15 -22.97
C SER A 563 0.23 7.50 -23.75
N ALA A 564 -0.15 6.71 -24.77
CA ALA A 564 -1.31 7.02 -25.60
C ALA A 564 -2.60 6.52 -24.95
N GLU A 565 -3.58 7.41 -24.87
CA GLU A 565 -4.98 7.08 -24.63
C GLU A 565 -5.68 6.85 -25.97
N ILE A 566 -6.50 5.82 -26.03
CA ILE A 566 -7.28 5.47 -27.22
C ILE A 566 -8.75 5.36 -26.83
N GLU A 567 -9.60 6.11 -27.52
CA GLU A 567 -11.04 5.95 -27.48
C GLU A 567 -11.44 4.90 -28.53
N VAL A 568 -12.10 3.82 -28.09
CA VAL A 568 -12.58 2.77 -28.99
C VAL A 568 -14.09 2.65 -28.88
N GLU A 569 -14.78 2.89 -29.99
CA GLU A 569 -16.24 2.78 -30.08
C GLU A 569 -16.61 1.55 -30.92
N LEU A 570 -17.33 0.61 -30.31
CA LEU A 570 -17.90 -0.57 -30.96
C LEU A 570 -19.36 -0.32 -31.34
N LEU A 571 -19.69 -0.44 -32.62
CA LEU A 571 -21.06 -0.54 -33.11
C LEU A 571 -21.37 -2.00 -33.48
N THR A 572 -22.28 -2.64 -32.76
CA THR A 572 -22.66 -4.05 -32.97
C THR A 572 -24.17 -4.26 -32.85
N VAL A 573 -24.66 -5.48 -33.04
CA VAL A 573 -26.08 -5.83 -32.88
C VAL A 573 -26.26 -6.64 -31.60
N GLU A 574 -27.31 -6.32 -30.85
CA GLU A 574 -27.69 -7.00 -29.62
C GLU A 574 -28.15 -8.43 -29.92
N ASP A 575 -27.66 -9.42 -29.15
CA ASP A 575 -28.11 -10.81 -29.27
C ASP A 575 -29.55 -10.96 -28.76
N GLU A 576 -30.40 -11.58 -29.58
CA GLU A 576 -31.85 -11.70 -29.32
C GLU A 576 -32.17 -12.53 -28.07
N PHE A 577 -31.30 -13.45 -27.68
CA PHE A 577 -31.54 -14.36 -26.55
C PHE A 577 -30.59 -14.13 -25.38
N LYS A 578 -29.39 -13.61 -25.65
CA LYS A 578 -28.29 -13.48 -24.67
C LYS A 578 -27.71 -12.06 -24.61
N GLY A 579 -28.48 -11.04 -24.95
CA GLY A 579 -28.04 -9.63 -24.92
C GLY A 579 -27.45 -9.18 -23.58
N GLU A 580 -28.01 -9.60 -22.46
CA GLU A 580 -27.47 -9.27 -21.13
C GLU A 580 -26.07 -9.89 -20.91
N GLN A 581 -25.89 -11.16 -21.25
CA GLN A 581 -24.59 -11.83 -21.18
C GLN A 581 -23.55 -11.20 -22.12
N GLN A 582 -23.98 -10.79 -23.32
CA GLN A 582 -23.13 -10.05 -24.26
C GLN A 582 -22.67 -8.71 -23.65
N ALA A 583 -23.58 -7.95 -23.06
CA ALA A 583 -23.27 -6.69 -22.38
C ALA A 583 -22.36 -6.88 -21.14
N ASP A 584 -22.53 -7.99 -20.40
CA ASP A 584 -21.62 -8.36 -19.30
C ASP A 584 -20.18 -8.55 -19.78
N PHE A 585 -20.00 -9.22 -20.91
CA PHE A 585 -18.66 -9.37 -21.47
C PHE A 585 -18.05 -8.03 -21.89
N PHE A 586 -18.82 -7.12 -22.48
CA PHE A 586 -18.34 -5.78 -22.84
C PHE A 586 -17.97 -4.95 -21.60
N ARG A 587 -18.73 -5.05 -20.50
CA ARG A 587 -18.37 -4.43 -19.21
C ARG A 587 -17.06 -4.98 -18.64
N GLN A 588 -16.84 -6.29 -18.76
CA GLN A 588 -15.57 -6.92 -18.34
C GLN A 588 -14.40 -6.41 -19.18
N ILE A 589 -14.57 -6.33 -20.51
CA ILE A 589 -13.55 -5.75 -21.41
C ILE A 589 -13.27 -4.30 -21.03
N GLN A 590 -14.30 -3.48 -20.85
CA GLN A 590 -14.17 -2.08 -20.45
C GLN A 590 -13.37 -1.93 -19.14
N THR A 591 -13.69 -2.75 -18.14
CA THR A 591 -13.01 -2.74 -16.83
C THR A 591 -11.53 -3.16 -16.95
N ALA A 592 -11.23 -4.14 -17.80
CA ALA A 592 -9.87 -4.62 -18.02
C ALA A 592 -9.01 -3.63 -18.81
N LEU A 593 -9.61 -2.86 -19.72
CA LEU A 593 -8.90 -1.94 -20.61
C LEU A 593 -8.67 -0.54 -20.02
N PHE A 594 -9.49 -0.13 -19.05
CA PHE A 594 -9.37 1.18 -18.41
C PHE A 594 -7.97 1.43 -17.78
N PRO A 595 -7.38 0.51 -17.00
CA PRO A 595 -6.06 0.72 -16.37
C PRO A 595 -4.92 0.86 -17.36
N VAL A 596 -5.06 0.29 -18.57
CA VAL A 596 -4.05 0.35 -19.62
C VAL A 596 -4.25 1.55 -20.56
N GLY A 597 -5.23 2.42 -20.30
CA GLY A 597 -5.44 3.66 -21.06
C GLY A 597 -6.22 3.47 -22.37
N ILE A 598 -7.15 2.51 -22.42
CA ILE A 598 -8.10 2.39 -23.53
C ILE A 598 -9.52 2.62 -22.99
N GLN A 599 -10.18 3.66 -23.49
CA GLN A 599 -11.57 3.98 -23.17
C GLN A 599 -12.49 3.26 -24.15
N PHE A 600 -13.02 2.11 -23.71
CA PHE A 600 -13.89 1.27 -24.53
C PHE A 600 -15.36 1.62 -24.31
N HIS A 601 -16.07 1.93 -25.39
CA HIS A 601 -17.51 2.18 -25.43
C HIS A 601 -18.17 1.28 -26.48
N TRP A 602 -19.44 0.93 -26.27
CA TRP A 602 -20.20 0.17 -27.25
C TRP A 602 -21.63 0.71 -27.38
N THR A 603 -22.18 0.57 -28.59
CA THR A 603 -23.55 0.93 -28.94
C THR A 603 -24.18 -0.24 -29.70
N PHE A 604 -25.43 -0.57 -29.37
CA PHE A 604 -26.21 -1.55 -30.11
C PHE A 604 -27.03 -0.87 -31.22
N ASP A 605 -26.83 -1.30 -32.46
CA ASP A 605 -27.75 -0.99 -33.54
C ASP A 605 -29.02 -1.85 -33.38
N ARG A 606 -30.15 -1.16 -33.23
CA ARG A 606 -31.49 -1.77 -33.16
C ARG A 606 -32.30 -1.57 -34.43
N SER A 607 -31.72 -0.93 -35.46
CA SER A 607 -32.42 -0.68 -36.73
C SER A 607 -32.59 -1.94 -37.59
N GLY A 608 -31.77 -2.97 -37.36
CA GLY A 608 -31.76 -4.20 -38.14
C GLY A 608 -31.13 -4.05 -39.52
N THR A 609 -30.49 -2.91 -39.80
CA THR A 609 -29.90 -2.59 -41.11
C THR A 609 -28.37 -2.67 -41.12
N LEU A 610 -27.74 -2.93 -39.96
CA LEU A 610 -26.28 -3.02 -39.85
C LEU A 610 -25.74 -4.31 -40.47
N HIS A 611 -25.16 -4.18 -41.67
CA HIS A 611 -24.43 -5.26 -42.34
C HIS A 611 -22.95 -4.95 -42.56
N ALA A 612 -22.56 -3.67 -42.45
CA ALA A 612 -21.20 -3.22 -42.69
C ALA A 612 -20.23 -3.77 -41.62
N ARG A 613 -19.01 -4.09 -42.06
CA ARG A 613 -17.93 -4.62 -41.21
C ARG A 613 -16.66 -3.85 -41.54
N HIS A 614 -16.25 -2.94 -40.66
CA HIS A 614 -15.07 -2.13 -40.90
C HIS A 614 -14.49 -1.52 -39.62
N ILE A 615 -13.22 -1.18 -39.69
CA ILE A 615 -12.51 -0.39 -38.68
C ILE A 615 -12.17 0.96 -39.32
N VAL A 616 -12.47 2.06 -38.63
CA VAL A 616 -12.07 3.42 -39.02
C VAL A 616 -11.21 4.01 -37.93
N THR A 617 -10.11 4.65 -38.33
CA THR A 617 -9.20 5.35 -37.42
C THR A 617 -9.19 6.85 -37.74
N ASP A 618 -8.96 7.67 -36.72
CA ASP A 618 -8.70 9.11 -36.87
C ASP A 618 -7.42 9.45 -37.65
N THR A 619 -6.53 8.48 -37.86
CA THR A 619 -5.35 8.62 -38.74
C THR A 619 -5.70 8.57 -40.23
N GLY A 620 -6.98 8.43 -40.59
CA GLY A 620 -7.46 8.45 -41.96
C GLY A 620 -7.42 7.09 -42.66
N TRP A 621 -7.48 5.98 -41.90
CA TRP A 621 -7.58 4.63 -42.47
C TRP A 621 -8.94 4.01 -42.22
N LYS A 622 -9.50 3.40 -43.27
CA LYS A 622 -10.66 2.51 -43.22
C LYS A 622 -10.28 1.12 -43.68
N ILE A 623 -10.49 0.15 -42.82
CA ILE A 623 -10.22 -1.27 -43.06
C ILE A 623 -11.57 -1.96 -43.26
N SER A 624 -11.91 -2.30 -44.49
CA SER A 624 -13.13 -3.03 -44.82
C SER A 624 -12.89 -4.53 -44.66
N LEU A 625 -13.75 -5.18 -43.88
CA LEU A 625 -13.63 -6.59 -43.51
C LEU A 625 -14.83 -7.35 -44.08
N ASP A 626 -14.61 -8.43 -44.81
CA ASP A 626 -15.71 -9.26 -45.31
C ASP A 626 -16.40 -10.06 -44.19
N ARG A 627 -15.67 -10.54 -43.18
CA ARG A 627 -16.14 -11.38 -42.06
C ARG A 627 -16.07 -10.70 -40.70
N GLY A 628 -15.66 -9.43 -40.66
CA GLY A 628 -15.42 -8.74 -39.39
C GLY A 628 -14.21 -9.32 -38.66
N LEU A 629 -14.26 -9.39 -37.32
CA LEU A 629 -13.18 -9.98 -36.52
C LEU A 629 -13.23 -11.52 -36.44
N ASP A 630 -14.29 -12.17 -36.94
CA ASP A 630 -14.46 -13.63 -36.87
C ASP A 630 -13.79 -14.38 -38.05
N ILE A 631 -12.47 -14.19 -38.20
CA ILE A 631 -11.69 -14.75 -39.31
C ILE A 631 -11.09 -16.14 -39.02
N PHE A 632 -11.12 -16.61 -37.77
CA PHE A 632 -10.54 -17.90 -37.38
C PHE A 632 -11.59 -19.03 -37.41
N GLN A 633 -11.14 -20.24 -37.75
CA GLN A 633 -11.95 -21.45 -37.58
C GLN A 633 -12.06 -21.83 -36.11
N GLN A 634 -13.02 -22.71 -35.80
CA GLN A 634 -13.20 -23.22 -34.44
C GLN A 634 -11.98 -24.05 -34.01
N TYR A 635 -11.49 -23.78 -32.80
CA TYR A 635 -10.43 -24.54 -32.15
C TYR A 635 -10.83 -24.86 -30.71
N ASP A 636 -10.17 -25.84 -30.09
CA ASP A 636 -10.48 -26.26 -28.72
C ASP A 636 -10.03 -25.19 -27.71
N MET A 637 -11.01 -24.39 -27.25
CA MET A 637 -10.78 -23.33 -26.28
C MET A 637 -10.70 -23.84 -24.83
N ASN A 638 -11.16 -25.07 -24.57
CA ASN A 638 -11.20 -25.63 -23.22
C ASN A 638 -9.89 -26.31 -22.83
N ASN A 639 -9.05 -26.66 -23.82
CA ASN A 639 -7.72 -27.18 -23.57
C ASN A 639 -6.72 -26.05 -23.26
N ALA A 640 -6.47 -25.83 -21.96
CA ALA A 640 -5.55 -24.81 -21.46
C ALA A 640 -4.10 -24.92 -22.01
N PHE A 641 -3.70 -26.09 -22.54
CA PHE A 641 -2.37 -26.37 -23.09
C PHE A 641 -2.32 -26.28 -24.63
N SER A 642 -3.43 -26.00 -25.30
CA SER A 642 -3.44 -25.80 -26.75
C SER A 642 -2.73 -24.49 -27.10
N LEU A 643 -1.64 -24.56 -27.88
CA LEU A 643 -0.89 -23.37 -28.32
C LEU A 643 -1.75 -22.41 -29.15
N ALA A 644 -2.75 -22.92 -29.86
CA ALA A 644 -3.71 -22.11 -30.62
C ALA A 644 -4.52 -21.15 -29.72
N ASN A 645 -4.67 -21.45 -28.42
CA ASN A 645 -5.31 -20.53 -27.47
C ASN A 645 -4.51 -19.24 -27.24
N ARG A 646 -3.18 -19.29 -27.37
CA ARG A 646 -2.29 -18.16 -27.05
C ARG A 646 -1.62 -17.53 -28.27
N ILE A 647 -1.49 -18.29 -29.37
CA ILE A 647 -0.76 -17.86 -30.56
C ILE A 647 -1.70 -17.89 -31.77
N GLN A 648 -2.23 -16.73 -32.17
CA GLN A 648 -3.16 -16.60 -33.31
C GLN A 648 -2.59 -17.19 -34.60
N LYS A 649 -1.30 -17.03 -34.85
CA LYS A 649 -0.62 -17.55 -36.06
C LYS A 649 -0.73 -19.07 -36.23
N LEU A 650 -0.98 -19.82 -35.16
CA LEU A 650 -1.14 -21.27 -35.22
C LEU A 650 -2.59 -21.71 -35.51
N ARG A 651 -3.54 -20.76 -35.52
CA ARG A 651 -4.94 -21.01 -35.87
C ARG A 651 -5.12 -21.07 -37.38
N THR A 652 -6.04 -21.91 -37.83
CA THR A 652 -6.51 -21.92 -39.21
C THR A 652 -7.55 -20.82 -39.41
N CYS A 653 -7.42 -20.05 -40.49
CA CYS A 653 -8.38 -19.02 -40.87
C CYS A 653 -9.48 -19.59 -41.77
N LYS A 654 -10.67 -18.99 -41.70
CA LYS A 654 -11.72 -19.09 -42.74
C LYS A 654 -11.22 -18.32 -43.98
N ALA A 655 -11.69 -18.64 -45.18
CA ALA A 655 -11.42 -17.81 -46.34
C ALA A 655 -12.02 -16.41 -46.13
N PHE A 656 -11.21 -15.36 -46.27
CA PHE A 656 -11.63 -13.98 -46.00
C PHE A 656 -10.83 -12.95 -46.82
N GLU A 657 -11.41 -11.78 -47.01
CA GLU A 657 -10.83 -10.63 -47.71
C GLU A 657 -10.82 -9.39 -46.82
N VAL A 658 -9.73 -8.62 -46.88
CA VAL A 658 -9.60 -7.34 -46.18
C VAL A 658 -9.03 -6.29 -47.09
N THR A 659 -9.64 -5.11 -47.07
CA THR A 659 -9.22 -3.97 -47.90
C THR A 659 -8.88 -2.78 -47.02
N PHE A 660 -7.68 -2.24 -47.20
CA PHE A 660 -7.17 -1.06 -46.51
C PHE A 660 -7.26 0.14 -47.44
N ILE A 661 -8.04 1.14 -47.04
CA ILE A 661 -8.36 2.31 -47.84
C ILE A 661 -7.99 3.55 -47.04
N ARG A 662 -7.35 4.52 -47.67
CA ARG A 662 -7.10 5.82 -47.06
C ARG A 662 -8.33 6.70 -47.28
N VAL A 663 -8.90 7.18 -46.19
CA VAL A 663 -10.04 8.09 -46.19
C VAL A 663 -9.53 9.43 -45.70
N CYS A 664 -9.68 10.48 -46.51
CA CYS A 664 -9.33 11.83 -46.04
C CYS A 664 -10.15 12.15 -44.78
N PRO A 665 -9.50 12.66 -43.71
CA PRO A 665 -10.17 13.00 -42.46
C PRO A 665 -11.22 14.11 -42.62
#